data_AF-A0A7L3GFD5-F1
#
_entry.id   AF-A0A7L3GFD5-F1
#
_cell.length_a   1.000
_cell.length_b   1.000
_cell.length_c   1.000
_cell.angle_alpha   90.00
_cell.angle_beta   90.00
_cell.angle_gamma   90.00
#
_symmetry.space_group_name_H-M   'P 1'
#
loop_
_entity.id
_entity.type
_entity.pdbx_description
1 polymer ?
#
loop_
_entity_poly.entity_id
_entity_poly.type
_entity_poly.pdbx_seq_one_letter_code
_entity_poly.pdbx_strand_id
1 'polypeptide(L)'
;LNVFSVPVYKSAVHPDSLQQFFRHTLTEVLTYNPLLKVSDAIHMQKEWSFTRTCSLLTALYRKLFVAFSAKESICQLQQVLETHEVNWQHVLSCVSTLVVCQAEAEQLFKELLSHLLIKAFENYDMENMITAFLIARQAALEGPAVFMPYSEWFKASFGSAGGHHGSSKKALVFLFEFLSELVPFEAAPYLKVHIMYPPFVPTKHRSVLLEYITLAKTRLADLKVAIEDMGLYEDLSSTDESVQPQGQALRDVEKALQIFENTKKIPTSVIEASIFRRPYYTSWFLPALLRPRVLPKTPDVRMAFIDSLKRADKIPSNLYSTYTQACHAMKENMLQDGSKVETSHSKEPAEQLKAELAELRTLIVDQAKYEDVPAQIAVISDRLASVLGHSSDENEAATLNSPVQVDISAPRLEPCHQSVVDLLLTSFCQNLIAASYFNPPDRPGPCLSLFVKMMCGHRNLLPALLARLCQLIYHQGPSLKDAHILGLAAFVIHLSESRALIPEVEAHFGIPQPVPEKALSISEYWNCLLVCRTEESLAFCLRFCTAAASYLMCKFSSYSHEDLCALLPPSLVKKLRYIVPRLCLEARGILCEEAKTDLTWSSLSCPSLNYKRASLSLWKQARFQELLKEKTFQLSFREWLLLELEVYPEKDILSASERQDFHYWAIYQRYLPAPSASGGCDGDLEKACGIIINTILDSSQRLDLGSCDQPKKSVNPDILCKLQEMVLELGCRRKLRSGCWDAQRHFLFEILQERLKDRKRGSALGEQLWRQQELLLHRRILVSLPASALIFTCQKGKKTTLDCEDFFRFVNLELKNVCSRGYALSYDITAHFFRGLLNASLDCEESAEGVNDVLAVCQTKCPTVLFSAALWWPRLEPVLCSQWKRLFGAPLAEELERLREWQSSATSFLSSGVVFPVSDPPWISAAFLHCTVQQQSPRGRERNALKRLGADTEQARQRILNSLFLQLLVSLLFFSLVDLISAKIAPKEGVGFQASLEWSLEILQCLEERGMSWPLLFHSAEEDPRKYHVLRSAVSDRHSRLLPVAFYSLTPCFHRELLTREQTFLYVALDLYIQLLRLFVDGNDLPQPDRAGQSPDPAGHGDPLEVISTARRFLLGAIPQCPAQSFRNIQPLLDACEELDPELGATLLRFSRPAGAMELDDELALF
;
A
#
# COMPACT_ATOMS: atom_id res chain seq x y z
N LEU A 1 -42.46 5.16 -15.14
CA LEU A 1 -41.15 4.48 -15.01
C LEU A 1 -41.15 2.98 -15.36
N ASN A 2 -42.20 2.20 -15.12
CA ASN A 2 -42.23 0.78 -15.50
C ASN A 2 -42.29 0.55 -17.03
N VAL A 3 -42.80 1.52 -17.79
CA VAL A 3 -42.77 1.55 -19.26
C VAL A 3 -41.34 1.64 -19.83
N PHE A 4 -40.34 2.03 -19.03
CA PHE A 4 -38.95 2.16 -19.49
C PHE A 4 -38.05 0.98 -19.10
N SER A 5 -38.61 -0.12 -18.56
CA SER A 5 -37.81 -1.31 -18.27
C SER A 5 -37.71 -2.22 -19.49
N VAL A 6 -36.50 -2.28 -20.07
CA VAL A 6 -36.14 -3.13 -21.22
C VAL A 6 -36.63 -4.59 -21.11
N PRO A 7 -36.63 -5.25 -19.93
CA PRO A 7 -37.13 -6.62 -19.81
C PRO A 7 -38.61 -6.81 -20.20
N VAL A 8 -39.44 -5.75 -20.11
CA VAL A 8 -40.89 -5.81 -20.39
C VAL A 8 -41.17 -6.00 -21.89
N TYR A 9 -40.23 -5.64 -22.77
CA TYR A 9 -40.42 -5.66 -24.22
C TYR A 9 -39.66 -6.78 -24.95
N LYS A 10 -38.93 -7.63 -24.21
CA LYS A 10 -37.95 -8.62 -24.74
C LYS A 10 -38.51 -9.65 -25.74
N SER A 11 -39.82 -9.68 -26.01
CA SER A 11 -40.46 -10.57 -26.98
C SER A 11 -41.55 -9.93 -27.84
N ALA A 12 -41.85 -8.63 -27.66
CA ALA A 12 -43.04 -8.00 -28.28
C ALA A 12 -42.73 -6.93 -29.34
N VAL A 13 -41.50 -6.38 -29.38
CA VAL A 13 -41.12 -5.25 -30.25
C VAL A 13 -39.71 -5.46 -30.82
N HIS A 14 -39.48 -5.06 -32.08
CA HIS A 14 -38.17 -5.12 -32.72
C HIS A 14 -37.15 -4.21 -31.99
N PRO A 15 -35.88 -4.64 -31.79
CA PRO A 15 -34.87 -3.87 -31.05
C PRO A 15 -34.62 -2.47 -31.62
N ASP A 16 -34.63 -2.31 -32.95
CA ASP A 16 -34.40 -1.01 -33.59
C ASP A 16 -35.51 0.00 -33.29
N SER A 17 -36.77 -0.45 -33.26
CA SER A 17 -37.92 0.41 -32.92
C SER A 17 -37.89 0.81 -31.44
N LEU A 18 -37.42 -0.08 -30.56
CA LEU A 18 -37.19 0.25 -29.16
C LEU A 18 -36.07 1.30 -29.04
N GLN A 19 -34.91 1.09 -29.66
CA GLN A 19 -33.82 2.07 -29.63
C GLN A 19 -34.27 3.45 -30.14
N GLN A 20 -35.05 3.49 -31.23
CA GLN A 20 -35.60 4.75 -31.74
C GLN A 20 -36.56 5.43 -30.76
N PHE A 21 -37.42 4.66 -30.07
CA PHE A 21 -38.30 5.18 -29.01
C PHE A 21 -37.50 5.73 -27.81
N PHE A 22 -36.47 5.01 -27.35
CA PHE A 22 -35.60 5.47 -26.28
C PHE A 22 -34.82 6.73 -26.70
N ARG A 23 -34.39 6.85 -27.97
CA ARG A 23 -33.67 8.04 -28.49
C ARG A 23 -34.58 9.24 -28.50
N HIS A 24 -35.77 9.10 -29.07
CA HIS A 24 -36.79 10.14 -29.06
C HIS A 24 -37.14 10.56 -27.63
N THR A 25 -37.27 9.62 -26.70
CA THR A 25 -37.57 9.94 -25.30
C THR A 25 -36.44 10.72 -24.65
N LEU A 26 -35.18 10.34 -24.89
CA LEU A 26 -34.03 11.06 -24.37
C LEU A 26 -33.97 12.49 -24.93
N THR A 27 -34.18 12.67 -26.24
CA THR A 27 -34.25 13.99 -26.88
C THR A 27 -35.34 14.86 -26.23
N GLU A 28 -36.57 14.36 -26.13
CA GLU A 28 -37.69 15.09 -25.52
C GLU A 28 -37.42 15.49 -24.08
N VAL A 29 -36.79 14.62 -23.28
CA VAL A 29 -36.42 14.93 -21.90
C VAL A 29 -35.38 16.04 -21.85
N LEU A 30 -34.38 16.01 -22.74
CA LEU A 30 -33.31 17.02 -22.78
C LEU A 30 -33.79 18.37 -23.32
N THR A 31 -34.82 18.38 -24.18
CA THR A 31 -35.40 19.61 -24.77
C THR A 31 -36.65 20.09 -24.03
N TYR A 32 -37.04 19.44 -22.92
CA TYR A 32 -38.25 19.79 -22.19
C TYR A 32 -38.11 21.15 -21.49
N ASN A 33 -38.87 22.15 -21.94
CA ASN A 33 -39.03 23.46 -21.31
C ASN A 33 -37.70 24.20 -21.00
N PRO A 34 -36.96 24.64 -22.03
CA PRO A 34 -35.64 25.28 -21.88
C PRO A 34 -35.77 26.74 -21.40
N LEU A 35 -36.16 26.95 -20.13
CA LEU A 35 -36.37 28.29 -19.55
C LEU A 35 -35.09 28.93 -18.96
N LEU A 36 -34.07 28.11 -18.64
CA LEU A 36 -32.88 28.56 -17.93
C LEU A 36 -31.83 29.07 -18.92
N LYS A 37 -31.30 30.27 -18.66
CA LYS A 37 -30.19 30.82 -19.45
C LYS A 37 -28.88 30.13 -19.06
N VAL A 38 -27.88 30.22 -19.93
CA VAL A 38 -26.52 29.72 -19.66
C VAL A 38 -25.93 30.31 -18.36
N SER A 39 -26.17 31.60 -18.08
CA SER A 39 -25.74 32.24 -16.83
C SER A 39 -26.33 31.57 -15.58
N ASP A 40 -27.60 31.17 -15.65
CA ASP A 40 -28.31 30.50 -14.57
C ASP A 40 -27.77 29.07 -14.42
N ALA A 41 -27.47 28.42 -15.54
CA ALA A 41 -26.85 27.10 -15.56
C ALA A 41 -25.48 27.11 -14.85
N ILE A 42 -24.63 28.10 -15.08
CA ILE A 42 -23.32 28.24 -14.42
C ILE A 42 -23.48 28.39 -12.90
N HIS A 43 -24.45 29.19 -12.43
CA HIS A 43 -24.69 29.39 -11.01
C HIS A 43 -25.27 28.14 -10.32
N MET A 44 -26.11 27.37 -11.03
CA MET A 44 -26.88 26.27 -10.45
C MET A 44 -26.27 24.87 -10.67
N GLN A 45 -25.10 24.74 -11.32
CA GLN A 45 -24.45 23.44 -11.60
C GLN A 45 -24.34 22.52 -10.37
N LYS A 46 -24.00 23.11 -9.21
CA LYS A 46 -23.89 22.40 -7.93
C LYS A 46 -25.19 21.73 -7.50
N GLU A 47 -26.36 22.23 -7.92
CA GLU A 47 -27.67 21.69 -7.55
C GLU A 47 -28.09 20.48 -8.40
N TRP A 48 -27.40 20.25 -9.52
CA TRP A 48 -27.75 19.23 -10.52
C TRP A 48 -26.76 18.06 -10.56
N SER A 49 -25.97 17.90 -9.49
CA SER A 49 -25.12 16.71 -9.29
C SER A 49 -25.96 15.45 -9.08
N PHE A 50 -25.34 14.27 -9.17
CA PHE A 50 -26.05 12.99 -9.11
C PHE A 50 -26.78 12.78 -7.80
N THR A 51 -26.17 13.25 -6.70
CA THR A 51 -26.69 13.15 -5.34
C THR A 51 -27.83 14.12 -5.06
N ARG A 52 -27.83 15.29 -5.72
CA ARG A 52 -28.81 16.37 -5.50
C ARG A 52 -29.95 16.37 -6.52
N THR A 53 -29.75 15.71 -7.66
CA THR A 53 -30.79 15.53 -8.68
C THR A 53 -31.94 14.69 -8.14
N CYS A 54 -33.17 15.04 -8.53
CA CYS A 54 -34.38 14.31 -8.14
C CYS A 54 -34.27 12.81 -8.49
N SER A 55 -34.55 11.95 -7.51
CA SER A 55 -34.43 10.49 -7.63
C SER A 55 -35.24 9.88 -8.77
N LEU A 56 -36.38 10.50 -9.14
CA LEU A 56 -37.20 10.09 -10.28
C LEU A 56 -36.50 10.33 -11.62
N LEU A 57 -35.81 11.46 -11.77
CA LEU A 57 -35.06 11.81 -12.99
C LEU A 57 -33.82 10.91 -13.12
N THR A 58 -33.09 10.70 -12.02
CA THR A 58 -31.95 9.76 -12.00
C THR A 58 -32.39 8.33 -12.32
N ALA A 59 -33.53 7.87 -11.78
CA ALA A 59 -34.08 6.56 -12.09
C ALA A 59 -34.56 6.43 -13.55
N LEU A 60 -35.06 7.52 -14.15
CA LEU A 60 -35.41 7.57 -15.57
C LEU A 60 -34.14 7.41 -16.43
N TYR A 61 -33.11 8.24 -16.19
CA TYR A 61 -31.85 8.16 -16.94
C TYR A 61 -31.18 6.80 -16.84
N ARG A 62 -31.08 6.21 -15.63
CA ARG A 62 -30.54 4.84 -15.47
C ARG A 62 -31.31 3.80 -16.29
N LYS A 63 -32.63 3.95 -16.45
CA LYS A 63 -33.44 3.05 -17.28
C LYS A 63 -33.25 3.32 -18.78
N LEU A 64 -33.10 4.57 -19.19
CA LEU A 64 -32.82 4.93 -20.59
C LEU A 64 -31.44 4.43 -21.04
N PHE A 65 -30.41 4.54 -20.19
CA PHE A 65 -29.04 4.13 -20.52
C PHE A 65 -28.87 2.62 -20.67
N VAL A 66 -29.75 1.79 -20.11
CA VAL A 66 -29.71 0.33 -20.32
C VAL A 66 -30.02 -0.05 -21.78
N ALA A 67 -30.69 0.82 -22.53
CA ALA A 67 -31.00 0.60 -23.94
C ALA A 67 -29.87 1.01 -24.90
N PHE A 68 -28.83 1.71 -24.43
CA PHE A 68 -27.75 2.28 -25.22
C PHE A 68 -26.37 1.86 -24.72
N SER A 69 -25.39 1.79 -25.62
CA SER A 69 -23.99 1.84 -25.19
C SER A 69 -23.62 3.25 -24.67
N ALA A 70 -22.52 3.35 -23.91
CA ALA A 70 -22.01 4.64 -23.43
C ALA A 70 -21.71 5.60 -24.60
N LYS A 71 -21.11 5.06 -25.67
CA LYS A 71 -20.83 5.79 -26.90
C LYS A 71 -22.09 6.32 -27.58
N GLU A 72 -23.13 5.49 -27.72
CA GLU A 72 -24.39 5.94 -28.33
C GLU A 72 -25.09 7.00 -27.50
N SER A 73 -25.07 6.88 -26.17
CA SER A 73 -25.68 7.87 -25.26
C SER A 73 -25.02 9.24 -25.40
N ILE A 74 -23.68 9.27 -25.46
CA ILE A 74 -22.90 10.51 -25.61
C ILE A 74 -23.05 11.07 -27.03
N CYS A 75 -23.05 10.24 -28.07
CA CYS A 75 -23.31 10.70 -29.44
C CYS A 75 -24.71 11.31 -29.59
N GLN A 76 -25.73 10.73 -28.94
CA GLN A 76 -27.08 11.30 -28.94
C GLN A 76 -27.15 12.61 -28.15
N LEU A 77 -26.48 12.69 -26.99
CA LEU A 77 -26.36 13.94 -26.23
C LEU A 77 -25.70 15.05 -27.07
N GLN A 78 -24.59 14.73 -27.75
CA GLN A 78 -23.90 15.65 -28.65
C GLN A 78 -24.82 16.10 -29.80
N GLN A 79 -25.53 15.16 -30.44
CA GLN A 79 -26.46 15.49 -31.51
C GLN A 79 -27.55 16.47 -31.04
N VAL A 80 -28.10 16.26 -29.84
CA VAL A 80 -29.13 17.16 -29.25
C VAL A 80 -28.56 18.54 -28.97
N LEU A 81 -27.36 18.62 -28.39
CA LEU A 81 -26.67 19.90 -28.12
C LEU A 81 -26.37 20.70 -29.39
N GLU A 82 -26.10 20.03 -30.52
CA GLU A 82 -25.81 20.68 -31.81
C GLU A 82 -27.08 21.09 -32.59
N THR A 83 -28.26 20.53 -32.28
CA THR A 83 -29.46 20.65 -33.14
C THR A 83 -30.68 21.28 -32.50
N HIS A 84 -30.78 21.32 -31.16
CA HIS A 84 -31.96 21.80 -30.45
C HIS A 84 -31.60 22.77 -29.33
N GLU A 85 -32.56 23.63 -28.95
CA GLU A 85 -32.46 24.38 -27.69
C GLU A 85 -32.66 23.43 -26.51
N VAL A 86 -31.68 23.41 -25.60
CA VAL A 86 -31.62 22.41 -24.52
C VAL A 86 -32.00 22.98 -23.17
N ASN A 87 -32.61 22.14 -22.33
CA ASN A 87 -32.77 22.43 -20.91
C ASN A 87 -31.49 22.05 -20.16
N TRP A 88 -30.71 23.05 -19.76
CA TRP A 88 -29.43 22.86 -19.08
C TRP A 88 -29.53 22.04 -17.79
N GLN A 89 -30.64 22.11 -17.04
CA GLN A 89 -30.84 21.27 -15.87
C GLN A 89 -30.86 19.79 -16.26
N HIS A 90 -31.64 19.45 -17.28
CA HIS A 90 -31.78 18.06 -17.72
C HIS A 90 -30.51 17.54 -18.38
N VAL A 91 -29.83 18.38 -19.18
CA VAL A 91 -28.52 18.07 -19.77
C VAL A 91 -27.47 17.80 -18.70
N LEU A 92 -27.29 18.69 -17.72
CA LEU A 92 -26.25 18.55 -16.71
C LEU A 92 -26.53 17.39 -15.73
N SER A 93 -27.79 17.17 -15.36
CA SER A 93 -28.19 15.96 -14.62
C SER A 93 -27.97 14.68 -15.42
N CYS A 94 -28.14 14.71 -16.75
CA CYS A 94 -27.87 13.58 -17.64
C CYS A 94 -26.36 13.27 -17.70
N VAL A 95 -25.52 14.30 -17.89
CA VAL A 95 -24.05 14.18 -17.87
C VAL A 95 -23.57 13.59 -16.55
N SER A 96 -24.02 14.14 -15.43
CA SER A 96 -23.71 13.63 -14.09
C SER A 96 -24.11 12.15 -13.92
N THR A 97 -25.31 11.77 -14.38
CA THR A 97 -25.77 10.37 -14.30
C THR A 97 -24.96 9.44 -15.20
N LEU A 98 -24.57 9.87 -16.41
CA LEU A 98 -23.73 9.08 -17.33
C LEU A 98 -22.34 8.82 -16.74
N VAL A 99 -21.69 9.87 -16.24
CA VAL A 99 -20.34 9.82 -15.66
C VAL A 99 -20.31 8.87 -14.44
N VAL A 100 -21.33 8.91 -13.58
CA VAL A 100 -21.41 8.03 -12.39
C VAL A 100 -21.82 6.59 -12.73
N CYS A 101 -22.73 6.38 -13.69
CA CYS A 101 -23.30 5.04 -13.94
C CYS A 101 -22.49 4.19 -14.94
N GLN A 102 -21.62 4.80 -15.75
CA GLN A 102 -20.85 4.11 -16.79
C GLN A 102 -19.36 4.45 -16.70
N ALA A 103 -18.53 3.46 -16.39
CA ALA A 103 -17.08 3.67 -16.26
C ALA A 103 -16.39 4.10 -17.56
N GLU A 104 -16.93 3.72 -18.72
CA GLU A 104 -16.40 4.11 -20.05
C GLU A 104 -16.69 5.59 -20.40
N ALA A 105 -17.58 6.26 -19.66
CA ALA A 105 -17.99 7.64 -19.95
C ALA A 105 -16.84 8.64 -19.76
N GLU A 106 -15.90 8.40 -18.83
CA GLU A 106 -14.80 9.33 -18.55
C GLU A 106 -13.94 9.60 -19.81
N GLN A 107 -13.55 8.53 -20.52
CA GLN A 107 -12.74 8.65 -21.74
C GLN A 107 -13.52 9.30 -22.88
N LEU A 108 -14.79 8.91 -23.05
CA LEU A 108 -15.66 9.44 -24.10
C LEU A 108 -15.99 10.93 -23.90
N PHE A 109 -16.16 11.39 -22.65
CA PHE A 109 -16.32 12.81 -22.35
C PHE A 109 -15.02 13.60 -22.59
N LYS A 110 -13.84 13.02 -22.35
CA LYS A 110 -12.56 13.67 -22.72
C LYS A 110 -12.45 13.87 -24.23
N GLU A 111 -12.84 12.87 -25.02
CA GLU A 111 -12.90 12.98 -26.49
C GLU A 111 -13.95 14.01 -26.96
N LEU A 112 -15.13 14.04 -26.34
CA LEU A 112 -16.14 15.05 -26.65
C LEU A 112 -15.65 16.47 -26.33
N LEU A 113 -15.03 16.67 -25.16
CA LEU A 113 -14.50 17.97 -24.73
C LEU A 113 -13.38 18.46 -25.64
N SER A 114 -12.46 17.58 -26.06
CA SER A 114 -11.41 17.96 -27.01
C SER A 114 -12.00 18.35 -28.38
N HIS A 115 -12.98 17.59 -28.87
CA HIS A 115 -13.68 17.91 -30.13
C HIS A 115 -14.45 19.24 -30.07
N LEU A 116 -15.15 19.52 -28.96
CA LEU A 116 -15.84 20.80 -28.74
C LEU A 116 -14.86 21.97 -28.69
N LEU A 117 -13.73 21.82 -28.01
CA LEU A 117 -12.70 22.87 -27.96
C LEU A 117 -12.07 23.10 -29.34
N ILE A 118 -11.77 22.04 -30.11
CA ILE A 118 -11.27 22.15 -31.48
C ILE A 118 -12.26 22.94 -32.34
N LYS A 119 -13.55 22.54 -32.37
CA LYS A 119 -14.61 23.24 -33.10
C LYS A 119 -14.75 24.70 -32.67
N ALA A 120 -14.68 24.97 -31.36
CA ALA A 120 -14.79 26.33 -30.81
C ALA A 120 -13.65 27.23 -31.28
N PHE A 121 -12.40 26.74 -31.27
CA PHE A 121 -11.24 27.53 -31.70
C PHE A 121 -11.09 27.64 -33.22
N GLU A 122 -11.51 26.64 -33.99
CA GLU A 122 -11.50 26.69 -35.46
C GLU A 122 -12.55 27.67 -36.00
N ASN A 123 -13.76 27.65 -35.43
CA ASN A 123 -14.89 28.47 -35.90
C ASN A 123 -15.09 29.76 -35.10
N TYR A 124 -14.34 29.99 -34.02
CA TYR A 124 -14.56 31.07 -33.05
C TYR A 124 -15.98 31.08 -32.48
N ASP A 125 -16.49 29.88 -32.20
CA ASP A 125 -17.86 29.66 -31.75
C ASP A 125 -17.95 29.60 -30.21
N MET A 126 -18.68 30.58 -29.65
CA MET A 126 -18.89 30.74 -28.22
C MET A 126 -19.80 29.64 -27.65
N GLU A 127 -20.74 29.09 -28.40
CA GLU A 127 -21.70 28.10 -27.89
C GLU A 127 -21.00 26.76 -27.60
N ASN A 128 -20.10 26.34 -28.50
CA ASN A 128 -19.24 25.18 -28.28
C ASN A 128 -18.29 25.38 -27.09
N MET A 129 -17.76 26.60 -26.89
CA MET A 129 -16.91 26.93 -25.73
C MET A 129 -17.69 26.84 -24.41
N ILE A 130 -18.89 27.44 -24.35
CA ILE A 130 -19.79 27.39 -23.20
C ILE A 130 -20.12 25.94 -22.85
N THR A 131 -20.51 25.14 -23.85
CA THR A 131 -20.89 23.74 -23.67
C THR A 131 -19.75 22.91 -23.12
N ALA A 132 -18.52 23.12 -23.62
CA ALA A 132 -17.33 22.43 -23.10
C ALA A 132 -17.07 22.76 -21.62
N PHE A 133 -17.13 24.03 -21.22
CA PHE A 133 -16.92 24.44 -19.83
C PHE A 133 -18.01 23.90 -18.90
N LEU A 134 -19.27 23.94 -19.31
CA LEU A 134 -20.39 23.42 -18.52
C LEU A 134 -20.26 21.91 -18.28
N ILE A 135 -19.97 21.11 -19.33
CA ILE A 135 -19.80 19.66 -19.20
C ILE A 135 -18.58 19.31 -18.34
N ALA A 136 -17.43 19.96 -18.57
CA ALA A 136 -16.21 19.71 -17.80
C ALA A 136 -16.39 20.00 -16.31
N ARG A 137 -17.08 21.11 -15.97
CA ARG A 137 -17.40 21.45 -14.58
C ARG A 137 -18.38 20.45 -13.97
N GLN A 138 -19.42 20.07 -14.69
CA GLN A 138 -20.43 19.16 -14.18
C GLN A 138 -19.84 17.77 -13.89
N ALA A 139 -18.99 17.26 -14.78
CA ALA A 139 -18.31 16.00 -14.57
C ALA A 139 -17.34 16.06 -13.36
N ALA A 140 -16.59 17.16 -13.22
CA ALA A 140 -15.67 17.35 -12.10
C ALA A 140 -16.35 17.45 -10.72
N LEU A 141 -17.62 17.88 -10.67
CA LEU A 141 -18.40 17.96 -9.42
C LEU A 141 -18.73 16.60 -8.80
N GLU A 142 -18.68 15.51 -9.56
CA GLU A 142 -18.95 14.14 -9.05
C GLU A 142 -17.76 13.51 -8.31
N GLY A 143 -16.58 14.14 -8.39
CA GLY A 143 -15.39 13.78 -7.63
C GLY A 143 -14.30 13.03 -8.43
N PRO A 144 -13.05 13.01 -7.91
CA PRO A 144 -11.87 12.53 -8.63
C PRO A 144 -11.87 11.03 -8.96
N ALA A 145 -12.71 10.25 -8.26
CA ALA A 145 -12.90 8.83 -8.56
C ALA A 145 -13.70 8.57 -9.84
N VAL A 146 -14.43 9.59 -10.33
CA VAL A 146 -15.36 9.46 -11.47
C VAL A 146 -14.89 10.29 -12.66
N PHE A 147 -14.39 11.50 -12.43
CA PHE A 147 -13.79 12.36 -13.46
C PHE A 147 -12.71 13.24 -12.84
N MET A 148 -11.70 13.63 -13.64
CA MET A 148 -10.60 14.45 -13.13
C MET A 148 -11.06 15.83 -12.63
N PRO A 149 -10.44 16.40 -11.59
CA PRO A 149 -10.80 17.73 -11.08
C PRO A 149 -10.70 18.81 -12.16
N TYR A 150 -11.56 19.84 -12.05
CA TYR A 150 -11.59 20.96 -13.00
C TYR A 150 -10.22 21.64 -13.15
N SER A 151 -9.44 21.77 -12.07
CA SER A 151 -8.09 22.32 -12.11
C SER A 151 -7.13 21.54 -12.99
N GLU A 152 -7.22 20.20 -12.96
CA GLU A 152 -6.38 19.34 -13.79
C GLU A 152 -6.81 19.39 -15.26
N TRP A 153 -8.12 19.35 -15.53
CA TRP A 153 -8.66 19.51 -16.88
C TRP A 153 -8.30 20.87 -17.49
N PHE A 154 -8.47 21.96 -16.74
CA PHE A 154 -8.14 23.32 -17.19
C PHE A 154 -6.64 23.46 -17.48
N LYS A 155 -5.78 22.95 -16.58
CA LYS A 155 -4.32 22.93 -16.77
C LYS A 155 -3.90 22.08 -17.96
N ALA A 156 -4.51 20.92 -18.17
CA ALA A 156 -4.21 20.07 -19.32
C ALA A 156 -4.62 20.73 -20.64
N SER A 157 -5.77 21.41 -20.65
CA SER A 157 -6.32 22.04 -21.86
C SER A 157 -5.64 23.35 -22.24
N PHE A 158 -5.24 24.16 -21.24
CA PHE A 158 -4.74 25.52 -21.46
C PHE A 158 -3.32 25.77 -20.92
N GLY A 159 -2.71 24.87 -20.17
CA GLY A 159 -1.42 25.09 -19.50
C GLY A 159 -0.18 24.80 -20.35
N SER A 160 -0.33 24.23 -21.54
CA SER A 160 0.78 23.86 -22.43
C SER A 160 0.86 24.78 -23.67
N ALA A 161 2.07 24.95 -24.21
CA ALA A 161 2.30 25.73 -25.43
C ALA A 161 1.64 25.12 -26.68
N GLY A 162 1.30 23.83 -26.64
CA GLY A 162 0.63 23.10 -27.73
C GLY A 162 -0.90 23.21 -27.73
N GLY A 163 -1.52 23.97 -26.82
CA GLY A 163 -2.97 24.13 -26.78
C GLY A 163 -3.52 25.00 -27.92
N HIS A 164 -4.78 24.76 -28.32
CA HIS A 164 -5.44 25.46 -29.44
C HIS A 164 -5.45 26.99 -29.30
N HIS A 165 -5.50 27.48 -28.06
CA HIS A 165 -5.42 28.91 -27.72
C HIS A 165 -4.06 29.54 -28.05
N GLY A 166 -2.96 28.79 -28.02
CA GLY A 166 -1.59 29.28 -28.28
C GLY A 166 -1.23 29.43 -29.76
N SER A 167 -2.07 28.92 -30.66
CA SER A 167 -1.84 28.89 -32.11
C SER A 167 -1.79 30.27 -32.77
N SER A 168 -2.54 31.26 -32.26
CA SER A 168 -2.59 32.61 -32.81
C SER A 168 -3.02 33.66 -31.78
N LYS A 169 -2.67 34.92 -32.02
CA LYS A 169 -3.14 36.05 -31.19
C LYS A 169 -4.67 36.14 -31.15
N LYS A 170 -5.34 35.81 -32.27
CA LYS A 170 -6.81 35.82 -32.36
C LYS A 170 -7.45 34.76 -31.46
N ALA A 171 -6.86 33.56 -31.38
CA ALA A 171 -7.32 32.50 -30.48
C ALA A 171 -7.11 32.84 -28.99
N LEU A 172 -5.99 33.51 -28.65
CA LEU A 172 -5.76 34.01 -27.30
C LEU A 172 -6.79 35.07 -26.89
N VAL A 173 -7.06 36.05 -27.75
CA VAL A 173 -8.06 37.09 -27.48
C VAL A 173 -9.45 36.47 -27.30
N PHE A 174 -9.84 35.55 -28.18
CA PHE A 174 -11.11 34.83 -28.07
C PHE A 174 -11.27 34.10 -26.72
N LEU A 175 -10.24 33.39 -26.25
CA LEU A 175 -10.28 32.73 -24.95
C LEU A 175 -10.43 33.72 -23.78
N PHE A 176 -9.66 34.82 -23.78
CA PHE A 176 -9.72 35.79 -22.69
C PHE A 176 -10.97 36.66 -22.72
N GLU A 177 -11.55 36.91 -23.90
CA GLU A 177 -12.85 37.54 -24.06
C GLU A 177 -13.93 36.66 -23.41
N PHE A 178 -13.98 35.37 -23.75
CA PHE A 178 -14.86 34.40 -23.12
C PHE A 178 -14.68 34.30 -21.61
N LEU A 179 -13.44 34.13 -21.13
CA LEU A 179 -13.17 34.03 -19.68
C LEU A 179 -13.55 35.32 -18.95
N SER A 180 -13.36 36.49 -19.57
CA SER A 180 -13.73 37.78 -18.97
C SER A 180 -15.24 37.96 -18.88
N GLU A 181 -16.00 37.51 -19.88
CA GLU A 181 -17.47 37.49 -19.86
C GLU A 181 -18.04 36.56 -18.78
N LEU A 182 -17.33 35.48 -18.43
CA LEU A 182 -17.73 34.54 -17.39
C LEU A 182 -17.55 35.08 -15.96
N VAL A 183 -16.53 35.90 -15.71
CA VAL A 183 -16.14 36.36 -14.35
C VAL A 183 -17.29 36.82 -13.45
N PRO A 184 -18.30 37.59 -13.93
CA PRO A 184 -19.41 38.02 -13.09
C PRO A 184 -20.23 36.86 -12.49
N PHE A 185 -20.34 35.76 -13.23
CA PHE A 185 -21.16 34.59 -12.91
C PHE A 185 -20.36 33.47 -12.23
N GLU A 186 -19.03 33.56 -12.23
CA GLU A 186 -18.17 32.52 -11.65
C GLU A 186 -18.20 32.48 -10.12
N ALA A 187 -18.18 31.25 -9.61
CA ALA A 187 -17.94 31.00 -8.21
C ALA A 187 -16.44 31.20 -7.86
N ALA A 188 -16.16 31.61 -6.63
CA ALA A 188 -14.80 31.82 -6.12
C ALA A 188 -13.80 30.68 -6.42
N PRO A 189 -14.12 29.37 -6.29
CA PRO A 189 -13.15 28.31 -6.57
C PRO A 189 -12.65 28.29 -8.02
N TYR A 190 -13.51 28.57 -9.00
CA TYR A 190 -13.11 28.55 -10.43
C TYR A 190 -12.21 29.74 -10.77
N LEU A 191 -12.49 30.93 -10.23
CA LEU A 191 -11.61 32.10 -10.37
C LEU A 191 -10.23 31.84 -9.75
N LYS A 192 -10.17 31.16 -8.60
CA LYS A 192 -8.91 30.76 -7.97
C LYS A 192 -8.11 29.81 -8.88
N VAL A 193 -8.76 28.82 -9.51
CA VAL A 193 -8.11 27.92 -10.48
C VAL A 193 -7.49 28.69 -11.63
N HIS A 194 -8.22 29.64 -12.23
CA HIS A 194 -7.73 30.43 -13.36
C HIS A 194 -6.51 31.30 -13.00
N ILE A 195 -6.42 31.77 -11.74
CA ILE A 195 -5.27 32.56 -11.25
C ILE A 195 -4.07 31.67 -10.92
N MET A 196 -4.31 30.49 -10.33
CA MET A 196 -3.25 29.55 -9.92
C MET A 196 -2.63 28.79 -11.10
N TYR A 197 -3.44 28.43 -12.08
CA TYR A 197 -3.04 27.72 -13.28
C TYR A 197 -3.44 28.54 -14.53
N PRO A 198 -2.83 29.72 -14.73
CA PRO A 198 -3.19 30.58 -15.86
C PRO A 198 -2.90 29.87 -17.20
N PRO A 199 -3.72 30.14 -18.24
CA PRO A 199 -3.43 29.68 -19.60
C PRO A 199 -2.02 30.06 -20.03
N PHE A 200 -1.38 29.21 -20.85
CA PHE A 200 -0.08 29.50 -21.41
C PHE A 200 -0.19 30.66 -22.41
N VAL A 201 0.57 31.72 -22.17
CA VAL A 201 0.58 32.90 -23.04
C VAL A 201 2.03 33.24 -23.42
N PRO A 202 2.36 33.34 -24.72
CA PRO A 202 3.66 33.79 -25.17
C PRO A 202 4.03 35.15 -24.57
N THR A 203 5.32 35.39 -24.30
CA THR A 203 5.82 36.60 -23.64
C THR A 203 5.34 37.91 -24.28
N LYS A 204 5.10 37.91 -25.60
CA LYS A 204 4.58 39.05 -26.38
C LYS A 204 3.14 39.47 -26.05
N HIS A 205 2.35 38.60 -25.42
CA HIS A 205 0.92 38.84 -25.14
C HIS A 205 0.58 38.78 -23.64
N ARG A 206 1.60 38.83 -22.79
CA ARG A 206 1.47 38.73 -21.33
C ARG A 206 0.57 39.82 -20.71
N SER A 207 0.43 40.97 -21.36
CA SER A 207 -0.46 42.05 -20.90
C SER A 207 -1.93 41.61 -20.83
N VAL A 208 -2.41 40.86 -21.83
CA VAL A 208 -3.81 40.36 -21.89
C VAL A 208 -4.12 39.43 -20.71
N LEU A 209 -3.16 38.57 -20.36
CA LEU A 209 -3.27 37.69 -19.20
C LEU A 209 -3.30 38.49 -17.88
N LEU A 210 -2.47 39.53 -17.76
CA LEU A 210 -2.42 40.37 -16.57
C LEU A 210 -3.71 41.17 -16.38
N GLU A 211 -4.32 41.67 -17.47
CA GLU A 211 -5.63 42.33 -17.44
C GLU A 211 -6.70 41.38 -16.89
N TYR A 212 -6.76 40.15 -17.42
CA TYR A 212 -7.70 39.13 -16.93
C TYR A 212 -7.45 38.73 -15.47
N ILE A 213 -6.20 38.48 -15.07
CA ILE A 213 -5.87 38.14 -13.67
C ILE A 213 -6.28 39.28 -12.74
N THR A 214 -6.10 40.54 -13.15
CA THR A 214 -6.51 41.70 -12.37
C THR A 214 -8.03 41.75 -12.20
N LEU A 215 -8.79 41.46 -13.28
CA LEU A 215 -10.25 41.35 -13.23
C LEU A 215 -10.70 40.24 -12.27
N ALA A 216 -10.12 39.04 -12.38
CA ALA A 216 -10.45 37.90 -11.52
C ALA A 216 -10.11 38.15 -10.04
N LYS A 217 -8.96 38.78 -9.75
CA LYS A 217 -8.58 39.19 -8.39
C LYS A 217 -9.53 40.23 -7.80
N THR A 218 -9.97 41.18 -8.61
CA THR A 218 -10.94 42.21 -8.18
C THR A 218 -12.27 41.55 -7.81
N ARG A 219 -12.74 40.59 -8.63
CA ARG A 219 -13.95 39.83 -8.32
C ARG A 219 -13.83 39.00 -7.03
N LEU A 220 -12.68 38.38 -6.77
CA LEU A 220 -12.44 37.67 -5.51
C LEU A 220 -12.45 38.60 -4.29
N ALA A 221 -11.93 39.82 -4.44
CA ALA A 221 -12.02 40.85 -3.40
C ALA A 221 -13.47 41.27 -3.14
N ASP A 222 -14.30 41.43 -4.18
CA ASP A 222 -15.73 41.73 -4.04
C ASP A 222 -16.49 40.62 -3.31
N LEU A 223 -16.11 39.35 -3.56
CA LEU A 223 -16.66 38.18 -2.87
C LEU A 223 -16.15 38.00 -1.43
N LYS A 224 -15.25 38.89 -0.95
CA LYS A 224 -14.59 38.83 0.37
C LYS A 224 -13.79 37.54 0.62
N VAL A 225 -13.29 36.91 -0.44
CA VAL A 225 -12.49 35.68 -0.34
C VAL A 225 -11.04 36.02 -0.69
N ALA A 226 -10.16 36.09 0.31
CA ALA A 226 -8.75 36.33 0.07
C ALA A 226 -8.08 35.08 -0.56
N ILE A 227 -7.21 35.31 -1.56
CA ILE A 227 -6.37 34.25 -2.14
C ILE A 227 -5.38 33.70 -1.10
N GLU A 228 -5.09 34.50 -0.07
CA GLU A 228 -4.14 34.22 1.00
C GLU A 228 -4.65 33.24 2.06
N ASP A 229 -5.96 32.99 2.12
CA ASP A 229 -6.59 32.06 3.08
C ASP A 229 -6.66 30.60 2.60
N MET A 230 -6.06 30.32 1.44
CA MET A 230 -6.09 29.00 0.81
C MET A 230 -5.07 28.03 1.42
N GLY A 231 -5.52 26.83 1.76
CA GLY A 231 -4.69 25.76 2.26
C GLY A 231 -3.63 25.27 1.27
N LEU A 232 -2.54 24.71 1.78
CA LEU A 232 -1.48 24.05 0.99
C LEU A 232 -2.00 22.80 0.26
N TYR A 233 -2.98 22.12 0.85
CA TYR A 233 -3.57 20.88 0.32
C TYR A 233 -5.10 20.94 0.27
N GLU A 234 -5.65 22.15 0.09
CA GLU A 234 -7.09 22.37 -0.03
C GLU A 234 -7.61 21.77 -1.34
N ASP A 235 -8.59 20.88 -1.23
CA ASP A 235 -9.24 20.26 -2.38
C ASP A 235 -10.37 21.17 -2.86
N LEU A 236 -10.14 21.84 -3.99
CA LEU A 236 -11.06 22.80 -4.60
C LEU A 236 -12.38 22.17 -5.08
N SER A 237 -12.47 20.83 -5.02
CA SER A 237 -13.69 20.06 -5.32
C SER A 237 -14.57 19.79 -4.10
N SER A 238 -14.04 19.99 -2.87
CA SER A 238 -14.78 19.70 -1.64
C SER A 238 -15.85 20.76 -1.35
N THR A 239 -17.04 20.29 -0.97
CA THR A 239 -18.27 21.08 -0.85
C THR A 239 -18.40 21.90 0.43
N ASP A 240 -17.39 21.86 1.31
CA ASP A 240 -17.43 22.53 2.61
C ASP A 240 -17.30 24.05 2.43
N GLU A 241 -18.30 24.78 2.92
CA GLU A 241 -18.22 26.23 3.06
C GLU A 241 -16.96 26.62 3.85
N SER A 242 -16.38 27.75 3.46
CA SER A 242 -15.14 28.35 3.97
C SER A 242 -14.76 27.88 5.39
N VAL A 243 -14.00 26.80 5.45
CA VAL A 243 -13.35 26.36 6.69
C VAL A 243 -12.48 27.54 7.12
N GLN A 244 -12.62 27.97 8.38
CA GLN A 244 -11.76 29.03 8.92
C GLN A 244 -10.28 28.71 8.57
N PRO A 245 -9.46 29.70 8.15
CA PRO A 245 -8.09 29.47 7.70
C PRO A 245 -7.23 28.72 8.74
N GLN A 246 -7.58 28.85 10.03
CA GLN A 246 -6.96 28.11 11.12
C GLN A 246 -7.27 26.59 11.09
N GLY A 247 -8.50 26.19 10.73
CA GLY A 247 -8.90 24.80 10.55
C GLY A 247 -8.22 24.16 9.34
N GLN A 248 -8.08 24.92 8.25
CA GLN A 248 -7.37 24.47 7.06
C GLN A 248 -5.85 24.30 7.32
N ALA A 249 -5.23 25.21 8.06
CA ALA A 249 -3.82 25.09 8.44
C ALA A 249 -3.52 23.84 9.29
N LEU A 250 -4.45 23.41 10.15
CA LEU A 250 -4.32 22.17 10.91
C LEU A 250 -4.36 20.93 10.00
N ARG A 251 -5.30 20.88 9.05
CA ARG A 251 -5.39 19.81 8.04
C ARG A 251 -4.14 19.77 7.15
N ASP A 252 -3.59 20.93 6.80
CA ASP A 252 -2.35 21.02 6.02
C ASP A 252 -1.14 20.51 6.79
N VAL A 253 -1.04 20.81 8.09
CA VAL A 253 0.01 20.30 8.97
C VAL A 253 -0.10 18.78 9.10
N GLU A 254 -1.31 18.25 9.26
CA GLU A 254 -1.54 16.81 9.36
C GLU A 254 -1.13 16.07 8.07
N LYS A 255 -1.58 16.55 6.89
CA LYS A 255 -1.14 16.00 5.60
C LYS A 255 0.37 16.11 5.39
N ALA A 256 0.98 17.24 5.78
CA ALA A 256 2.43 17.40 5.71
C ALA A 256 3.18 16.40 6.61
N LEU A 257 2.65 16.12 7.81
CA LEU A 257 3.20 15.13 8.72
C LEU A 257 3.05 13.71 8.18
N GLN A 258 1.91 13.36 7.56
CA GLN A 258 1.70 12.07 6.90
C GLN A 258 2.70 11.85 5.76
N ILE A 259 2.90 12.87 4.90
CA ILE A 259 3.89 12.80 3.81
C ILE A 259 5.30 12.69 4.38
N PHE A 260 5.63 13.46 5.42
CA PHE A 260 6.93 13.36 6.10
C PHE A 260 7.15 12.01 6.78
N GLU A 261 6.10 11.39 7.32
CA GLU A 261 6.20 10.08 7.95
C GLU A 261 6.58 9.00 6.95
N ASN A 262 5.90 9.01 5.79
CA ASN A 262 6.10 8.07 4.69
C ASN A 262 7.45 8.28 3.97
N THR A 263 7.87 9.54 3.79
CA THR A 263 9.05 9.87 2.98
C THR A 263 10.30 10.19 3.78
N LYS A 264 10.16 10.51 5.07
CA LYS A 264 11.19 11.14 5.95
C LYS A 264 11.84 12.41 5.36
N LYS A 265 11.20 13.02 4.36
CA LYS A 265 11.64 14.25 3.67
C LYS A 265 10.59 15.34 3.85
N ILE A 266 11.04 16.59 3.96
CA ILE A 266 10.14 17.73 4.03
C ILE A 266 9.36 17.80 2.69
N PRO A 267 8.02 17.83 2.71
CA PRO A 267 7.23 17.93 1.48
C PRO A 267 7.64 19.15 0.65
N THR A 268 7.80 18.96 -0.66
CA THR A 268 8.19 20.04 -1.59
C THR A 268 7.19 21.18 -1.57
N SER A 269 5.89 20.90 -1.43
CA SER A 269 4.82 21.87 -1.23
C SER A 269 5.03 22.79 -0.02
N VAL A 270 5.59 22.27 1.09
CA VAL A 270 5.89 23.05 2.29
C VAL A 270 7.13 23.94 2.07
N ILE A 271 8.13 23.43 1.35
CA ILE A 271 9.30 24.23 0.96
C ILE A 271 8.89 25.35 0.00
N GLU A 272 8.09 25.02 -1.02
CA GLU A 272 7.52 25.97 -1.97
C GLU A 272 6.69 27.03 -1.25
N ALA A 273 5.81 26.63 -0.33
CA ALA A 273 5.02 27.55 0.49
C ALA A 273 5.89 28.48 1.34
N SER A 274 6.99 27.99 1.92
CA SER A 274 7.92 28.81 2.70
C SER A 274 8.61 29.90 1.87
N ILE A 275 8.70 29.72 0.54
CA ILE A 275 9.36 30.64 -0.38
C ILE A 275 8.32 31.54 -1.07
N PHE A 276 7.30 30.95 -1.68
CA PHE A 276 6.34 31.64 -2.55
C PHE A 276 5.05 32.06 -1.84
N ARG A 277 4.68 31.43 -0.71
CA ARG A 277 3.49 31.75 0.09
C ARG A 277 3.84 32.12 1.53
N ARG A 278 4.88 32.94 1.68
CA ARG A 278 5.45 33.32 2.98
C ARG A 278 4.43 33.88 4.00
N PRO A 279 3.43 34.70 3.62
CA PRO A 279 2.41 35.20 4.55
C PRO A 279 1.59 34.06 5.18
N TYR A 280 1.05 33.14 4.36
CA TYR A 280 0.30 31.98 4.86
C TYR A 280 1.17 31.07 5.72
N TYR A 281 2.39 30.79 5.25
CA TYR A 281 3.34 29.93 5.97
C TYR A 281 3.64 30.48 7.39
N THR A 282 3.85 31.79 7.50
CA THR A 282 4.25 32.43 8.77
C THR A 282 3.07 32.67 9.70
N SER A 283 1.91 33.07 9.17
CA SER A 283 0.75 33.47 9.97
C SER A 283 -0.16 32.30 10.36
N TRP A 284 -0.22 31.25 9.55
CA TRP A 284 -1.18 30.15 9.75
C TRP A 284 -0.48 28.80 9.95
N PHE A 285 0.38 28.40 9.02
CA PHE A 285 1.02 27.07 9.04
C PHE A 285 1.99 26.90 10.22
N LEU A 286 2.91 27.85 10.44
CA LEU A 286 3.88 27.77 11.54
C LEU A 286 3.23 27.80 12.94
N PRO A 287 2.26 28.69 13.24
CA PRO A 287 1.55 28.65 14.52
C PRO A 287 0.76 27.36 14.73
N ALA A 288 0.14 26.81 13.68
CA ALA A 288 -0.54 25.52 13.75
C ALA A 288 0.44 24.37 14.04
N LEU A 289 1.63 24.37 13.41
CA LEU A 289 2.67 23.37 13.63
C LEU A 289 3.31 23.48 15.02
N LEU A 290 3.56 24.69 15.51
CA LEU A 290 4.22 24.99 16.79
C LEU A 290 3.22 25.19 17.95
N ARG A 291 2.08 24.50 17.93
CA ARG A 291 1.12 24.53 19.03
C ARG A 291 1.73 23.92 20.30
N PRO A 292 1.80 24.65 21.44
CA PRO A 292 2.43 24.15 22.66
C PRO A 292 1.84 22.82 23.12
N ARG A 293 2.70 21.89 23.53
CA ARG A 293 2.32 20.53 23.96
C ARG A 293 3.37 19.92 24.90
N VAL A 294 2.98 18.88 25.64
CA VAL A 294 3.93 18.11 26.44
C VAL A 294 4.79 17.24 25.52
N LEU A 295 6.11 17.44 25.57
CA LEU A 295 7.05 16.71 24.71
C LEU A 295 7.23 15.26 25.20
N PRO A 296 7.03 14.25 24.33
CA PRO A 296 7.28 12.86 24.67
C PRO A 296 8.78 12.61 24.93
N LYS A 297 9.10 11.58 25.74
CA LYS A 297 10.49 11.22 26.08
C LYS A 297 11.29 10.76 24.87
N THR A 298 10.63 10.14 23.90
CA THR A 298 11.17 9.87 22.56
C THR A 298 10.60 10.90 21.59
N PRO A 299 11.41 11.48 20.68
CA PRO A 299 10.91 12.46 19.72
C PRO A 299 9.88 11.81 18.79
N ASP A 300 8.69 12.38 18.72
CA ASP A 300 7.63 11.94 17.83
C ASP A 300 7.84 12.47 16.39
N VAL A 301 7.01 11.99 15.45
CA VAL A 301 7.08 12.38 14.02
C VAL A 301 7.02 13.90 13.85
N ARG A 302 6.20 14.58 14.65
CA ARG A 302 6.04 16.03 14.63
C ARG A 302 7.29 16.76 15.16
N MET A 303 7.96 16.27 16.20
CA MET A 303 9.26 16.80 16.62
C MET A 303 10.35 16.55 15.57
N ALA A 304 10.40 15.34 14.99
CA ALA A 304 11.34 15.04 13.92
C ALA A 304 11.14 15.93 12.69
N PHE A 305 9.89 16.28 12.36
CA PHE A 305 9.56 17.22 11.28
C PHE A 305 9.97 18.66 11.61
N ILE A 306 9.68 19.14 12.83
CA ILE A 306 10.11 20.47 13.31
C ILE A 306 11.64 20.58 13.29
N ASP A 307 12.36 19.54 13.75
CA ASP A 307 13.83 19.51 13.73
C ASP A 307 14.40 19.48 12.31
N SER A 308 13.67 18.88 11.37
CA SER A 308 14.05 18.87 9.94
C SER A 308 13.85 20.25 9.31
N LEU A 309 12.72 20.92 9.60
CA LEU A 309 12.45 22.29 9.14
C LEU A 309 13.41 23.32 9.76
N LYS A 310 13.80 23.14 11.02
CA LYS A 310 14.82 23.95 11.68
C LYS A 310 16.19 23.76 11.03
N ARG A 311 16.59 22.52 10.73
CA ARG A 311 17.85 22.22 10.02
C ARG A 311 17.89 22.79 8.60
N ALA A 312 16.73 23.03 7.99
CA ALA A 312 16.59 23.65 6.67
C ALA A 312 16.38 25.18 6.71
N ASP A 313 16.59 25.82 7.87
CA ASP A 313 16.38 27.26 8.11
C ASP A 313 15.00 27.79 7.72
N LYS A 314 13.96 26.95 7.81
CA LYS A 314 12.56 27.32 7.52
C LYS A 314 11.78 27.76 8.75
N ILE A 315 12.31 27.51 9.96
CA ILE A 315 11.75 28.00 11.23
C ILE A 315 12.73 29.00 11.85
N PRO A 316 12.31 30.26 12.08
CA PRO A 316 13.10 31.23 12.84
C PRO A 316 13.50 30.72 14.24
N SER A 317 14.76 30.93 14.62
CA SER A 317 15.32 30.42 15.88
C SER A 317 14.60 30.92 17.14
N ASN A 318 14.09 32.16 17.09
CA ASN A 318 13.29 32.77 18.15
C ASN A 318 11.95 32.05 18.39
N LEU A 319 11.22 31.71 17.32
CA LEU A 319 9.94 30.98 17.41
C LEU A 319 10.15 29.57 17.97
N TYR A 320 11.24 28.91 17.58
CA TYR A 320 11.59 27.59 18.12
C TYR A 320 11.92 27.64 19.63
N SER A 321 12.65 28.66 20.09
CA SER A 321 12.95 28.80 21.52
C SER A 321 11.71 29.12 22.35
N THR A 322 10.83 30.00 21.84
CA THR A 322 9.54 30.31 22.49
C THR A 322 8.65 29.07 22.58
N TYR A 323 8.56 28.28 21.51
CA TYR A 323 7.83 27.00 21.52
C TYR A 323 8.38 26.03 22.56
N THR A 324 9.70 25.84 22.61
CA THR A 324 10.34 24.92 23.57
C THR A 324 10.08 25.35 25.02
N GLN A 325 10.14 26.66 25.30
CA GLN A 325 9.81 27.22 26.62
C GLN A 325 8.34 27.01 26.98
N ALA A 326 7.41 27.27 26.04
CA ALA A 326 5.98 27.06 26.25
C ALA A 326 5.64 25.57 26.51
N CYS A 327 6.31 24.65 25.82
CA CYS A 327 6.18 23.21 26.07
C CYS A 327 6.71 22.79 27.45
N HIS A 328 7.81 23.40 27.92
CA HIS A 328 8.34 23.14 29.26
C HIS A 328 7.42 23.70 30.35
N ALA A 329 6.89 24.91 30.16
CA ALA A 329 5.90 25.51 31.04
C ALA A 329 4.61 24.66 31.12
N MET A 330 4.17 24.08 30.01
CA MET A 330 2.99 23.19 29.99
C MET A 330 3.22 21.89 30.77
N LYS A 331 4.44 21.34 30.72
CA LYS A 331 4.85 20.19 31.55
C LYS A 331 4.90 20.55 33.04
N GLU A 332 5.40 21.73 33.38
CA GLU A 332 5.41 22.24 34.76
C GLU A 332 4.01 22.52 35.29
N ASN A 333 3.13 23.10 34.47
CA ASN A 333 1.74 23.35 34.83
C ASN A 333 0.98 22.03 35.06
N MET A 334 1.16 21.00 34.25
CA MET A 334 0.56 19.68 34.51
C MET A 334 1.08 19.00 35.79
N LEU A 335 2.35 19.24 36.16
CA LEU A 335 2.92 18.74 37.41
C LEU A 335 2.45 19.56 38.62
N GLN A 336 2.16 20.85 38.45
CA GLN A 336 1.66 21.74 39.49
C GLN A 336 0.14 21.59 39.71
N ASP A 337 -0.65 21.34 38.66
CA ASP A 337 -2.10 21.05 38.75
C ASP A 337 -2.41 19.73 39.49
N GLY A 338 -1.43 18.81 39.57
CA GLY A 338 -1.53 17.64 40.44
C GLY A 338 -1.34 17.94 41.93
N SER A 339 -0.95 19.18 42.30
CA SER A 339 -0.53 19.53 43.66
C SER A 339 -1.18 20.79 44.24
N LYS A 340 -1.99 21.53 43.47
CA LYS A 340 -2.75 22.68 43.97
C LYS A 340 -4.19 22.61 43.47
N VAL A 341 -5.10 22.78 44.44
CA VAL A 341 -6.57 22.90 44.32
C VAL A 341 -7.34 21.58 44.52
N GLU A 342 -7.21 21.03 45.73
CA GLU A 342 -8.44 20.76 46.49
C GLU A 342 -8.97 22.12 46.94
N THR A 343 -10.11 22.57 46.39
CA THR A 343 -11.23 23.19 47.13
C THR A 343 -12.29 23.77 46.19
N SER A 344 -13.53 23.33 46.43
CA SER A 344 -14.81 24.04 46.21
C SER A 344 -15.53 23.93 44.84
N HIS A 345 -16.70 23.25 44.92
CA HIS A 345 -17.88 23.30 44.03
C HIS A 345 -18.00 22.33 42.83
N SER A 346 -18.32 21.04 43.09
CA SER A 346 -19.11 20.19 42.15
C SER A 346 -19.69 18.88 42.73
N LYS A 347 -19.67 18.65 44.06
CA LYS A 347 -20.11 17.35 44.65
C LYS A 347 -21.63 17.16 44.74
N GLU A 348 -22.43 18.23 44.69
CA GLU A 348 -23.89 18.15 44.93
C GLU A 348 -24.71 17.43 43.82
N PRO A 349 -24.51 17.67 42.50
CA PRO A 349 -25.35 17.04 41.48
C PRO A 349 -24.99 15.57 41.22
N ALA A 350 -23.74 15.15 41.45
CA ALA A 350 -23.32 13.75 41.28
C ALA A 350 -23.83 12.83 42.42
N GLU A 351 -23.89 13.32 43.66
CA GLU A 351 -24.50 12.57 44.77
C GLU A 351 -26.03 12.49 44.62
N GLN A 352 -26.68 13.53 44.08
CA GLN A 352 -28.10 13.46 43.72
C GLN A 352 -28.37 12.42 42.63
N LEU A 353 -27.57 12.40 41.55
CA LEU A 353 -27.66 11.36 40.51
C LEU A 353 -27.53 9.94 41.10
N LYS A 354 -26.61 9.76 42.05
CA LYS A 354 -26.42 8.47 42.74
C LYS A 354 -27.63 8.07 43.59
N ALA A 355 -28.31 9.03 44.22
CA ALA A 355 -29.55 8.77 44.96
C ALA A 355 -30.70 8.35 44.01
N GLU A 356 -30.89 9.06 42.90
CA GLU A 356 -31.92 8.74 41.89
C GLU A 356 -31.68 7.36 41.24
N LEU A 357 -30.41 6.99 41.02
CA LEU A 357 -30.02 5.65 40.54
C LEU A 357 -30.24 4.55 41.59
N ALA A 358 -30.15 4.87 42.89
CA ALA A 358 -30.47 3.93 43.95
C ALA A 358 -31.99 3.72 44.10
N GLU A 359 -32.78 4.78 43.89
CA GLU A 359 -34.25 4.69 43.85
C GLU A 359 -34.73 3.82 42.69
N LEU A 360 -34.16 4.01 41.49
CA LEU A 360 -34.43 3.15 40.33
C LEU A 360 -34.25 1.66 40.64
N ARG A 361 -33.22 1.30 41.41
CA ARG A 361 -32.99 -0.09 41.83
C ARG A 361 -34.13 -0.65 42.68
N THR A 362 -34.73 0.15 43.55
CA THR A 362 -35.85 -0.29 44.38
C THR A 362 -37.11 -0.52 43.58
N LEU A 363 -37.35 0.30 42.55
CA LEU A 363 -38.50 0.17 41.63
C LEU A 363 -38.39 -1.08 40.75
N ILE A 364 -37.19 -1.43 40.28
CA ILE A 364 -36.96 -2.61 39.42
C ILE A 364 -37.19 -3.94 40.18
N VAL A 365 -37.00 -3.96 41.50
CA VAL A 365 -37.19 -5.17 42.32
C VAL A 365 -38.68 -5.42 42.64
N ASP A 366 -39.49 -4.36 42.73
CA ASP A 366 -40.90 -4.43 43.09
C ASP A 366 -41.81 -4.52 41.86
N GLN A 367 -42.44 -5.69 41.65
CA GLN A 367 -43.26 -5.96 40.46
C GLN A 367 -44.49 -5.06 40.32
N ALA A 368 -44.97 -4.44 41.40
CA ALA A 368 -46.14 -3.58 41.38
C ALA A 368 -45.83 -2.16 40.87
N LYS A 369 -44.55 -1.77 40.77
CA LYS A 369 -44.11 -0.39 40.49
C LYS A 369 -43.37 -0.22 39.16
N TYR A 370 -43.47 -1.20 38.25
CA TYR A 370 -42.83 -1.12 36.94
C TYR A 370 -43.34 0.05 36.08
N GLU A 371 -44.57 0.50 36.28
CA GLU A 371 -45.16 1.68 35.60
C GLU A 371 -44.42 2.99 35.93
N ASP A 372 -43.76 3.07 37.09
CA ASP A 372 -43.05 4.28 37.55
C ASP A 372 -41.60 4.37 37.04
N VAL A 373 -41.08 3.29 36.44
CA VAL A 373 -39.69 3.21 35.96
C VAL A 373 -39.37 4.19 34.84
N PRO A 374 -40.22 4.40 33.80
CA PRO A 374 -39.97 5.39 32.76
C PRO A 374 -39.92 6.83 33.30
N ALA A 375 -40.75 7.16 34.29
CA ALA A 375 -40.76 8.47 34.93
C ALA A 375 -39.44 8.72 35.67
N GLN A 376 -38.94 7.72 36.42
CA GLN A 376 -37.64 7.81 37.09
C GLN A 376 -36.47 7.91 36.11
N ILE A 377 -36.52 7.23 34.96
CA ILE A 377 -35.51 7.34 33.90
C ILE A 377 -35.48 8.76 33.29
N ALA A 378 -36.63 9.42 33.15
CA ALA A 378 -36.68 10.80 32.67
C ALA A 378 -36.03 11.78 33.66
N VAL A 379 -36.27 11.60 34.97
CA VAL A 379 -35.59 12.38 36.03
C VAL A 379 -34.08 12.18 35.97
N ILE A 380 -33.62 10.93 35.81
CA ILE A 380 -32.19 10.62 35.66
C ILE A 380 -31.60 11.30 34.42
N SER A 381 -32.31 11.31 33.29
CA SER A 381 -31.87 11.95 32.04
C SER A 381 -31.70 13.47 32.18
N ASP A 382 -32.66 14.15 32.82
CA ASP A 382 -32.58 15.60 33.10
C ASP A 382 -31.38 15.93 34.02
N ARG A 383 -31.18 15.14 35.07
CA ARG A 383 -30.02 15.29 35.96
C ARG A 383 -28.70 15.01 35.25
N LEU A 384 -28.65 14.01 34.36
CA LEU A 384 -27.46 13.75 33.54
C LEU A 384 -27.13 14.93 32.60
N ALA A 385 -28.13 15.56 31.99
CA ALA A 385 -27.93 16.77 31.18
C ALA A 385 -27.33 17.92 32.01
N SER A 386 -27.76 18.06 33.27
CA SER A 386 -27.20 19.08 34.18
C SER A 386 -25.75 18.80 34.61
N VAL A 387 -25.34 17.53 34.73
CA VAL A 387 -23.98 17.11 35.13
C VAL A 387 -23.00 17.16 33.95
N LEU A 388 -23.46 16.85 32.74
CA LEU A 388 -22.64 16.84 31.52
C LEU A 388 -22.50 18.23 30.87
N GLY A 389 -23.25 19.23 31.36
CA GLY A 389 -23.25 20.61 30.85
C GLY A 389 -24.11 20.78 29.59
N HIS A 390 -24.88 21.88 29.50
CA HIS A 390 -25.62 22.24 28.29
C HIS A 390 -24.64 22.70 27.19
N SER A 391 -24.53 21.95 26.09
CA SER A 391 -23.92 22.46 24.85
C SER A 391 -24.94 23.37 24.16
N SER A 392 -24.85 24.68 24.39
CA SER A 392 -25.71 25.69 23.78
C SER A 392 -25.34 26.00 22.32
N ASP A 393 -24.99 24.98 21.52
CA ASP A 393 -24.59 25.19 20.13
C ASP A 393 -25.74 24.80 19.20
N GLU A 394 -26.30 25.82 18.52
CA GLU A 394 -27.44 25.73 17.57
C GLU A 394 -27.16 24.89 16.30
N ASN A 395 -26.06 24.12 16.27
CA ASN A 395 -25.60 23.30 15.15
C ASN A 395 -25.76 21.78 15.38
N GLU A 396 -26.76 21.36 16.16
CA GLU A 396 -27.00 19.93 16.46
C GLU A 396 -27.43 19.10 15.25
N ALA A 397 -27.97 19.70 14.18
CA ALA A 397 -28.48 18.94 13.03
C ALA A 397 -27.38 18.38 12.11
N ALA A 398 -26.21 19.04 12.03
CA ALA A 398 -25.10 18.64 11.15
C ALA A 398 -24.14 17.63 11.80
N THR A 399 -24.07 17.60 13.13
CA THR A 399 -23.22 16.71 13.94
C THR A 399 -23.87 15.35 14.28
N LEU A 400 -25.14 15.13 13.91
CA LEU A 400 -25.86 13.87 14.17
C LEU A 400 -25.27 12.64 13.47
N ASN A 401 -24.51 12.83 12.38
CA ASN A 401 -23.98 11.77 11.53
C ASN A 401 -22.45 11.66 11.54
N SER A 402 -21.73 12.47 12.32
CA SER A 402 -20.27 12.33 12.42
C SER A 402 -19.90 11.07 13.20
N PRO A 403 -18.95 10.26 12.72
CA PRO A 403 -18.53 9.06 13.42
C PRO A 403 -17.87 9.39 14.76
N VAL A 404 -18.04 8.50 15.76
CA VAL A 404 -17.44 8.65 17.08
C VAL A 404 -15.98 8.24 17.03
N GLN A 405 -15.07 9.16 17.31
CA GLN A 405 -13.63 8.85 17.36
C GLN A 405 -13.23 8.27 18.72
N VAL A 406 -12.65 7.07 18.71
CA VAL A 406 -12.13 6.39 19.91
C VAL A 406 -10.73 5.85 19.64
N ASP A 407 -9.76 6.27 20.45
CA ASP A 407 -8.44 5.66 20.47
C ASP A 407 -8.48 4.40 21.37
N ILE A 408 -8.27 3.22 20.78
CA ILE A 408 -8.25 1.94 21.49
C ILE A 408 -6.96 1.80 22.33
N SER A 409 -5.85 2.37 21.83
CA SER A 409 -4.53 2.24 22.44
C SER A 409 -4.36 3.13 23.67
N ALA A 410 -4.91 4.34 23.63
CA ALA A 410 -4.88 5.29 24.74
C ALA A 410 -6.19 6.11 24.81
N PRO A 411 -7.32 5.50 25.24
CA PRO A 411 -8.60 6.19 25.37
C PRO A 411 -8.49 7.31 26.40
N ARG A 412 -8.48 8.57 25.94
CA ARG A 412 -8.45 9.76 26.80
C ARG A 412 -9.86 10.03 27.32
N LEU A 413 -10.00 10.09 28.64
CA LEU A 413 -11.25 10.43 29.32
C LEU A 413 -10.99 11.58 30.29
N GLU A 414 -11.88 12.56 30.31
CA GLU A 414 -11.88 13.56 31.36
C GLU A 414 -12.32 12.92 32.70
N PRO A 415 -11.73 13.31 33.85
CA PRO A 415 -12.04 12.70 35.15
C PRO A 415 -13.52 12.77 35.55
N CYS A 416 -14.21 13.86 35.20
CA CYS A 416 -15.64 14.04 35.44
C CYS A 416 -16.48 13.04 34.64
N HIS A 417 -16.22 12.90 33.34
CA HIS A 417 -16.91 11.95 32.46
C HIS A 417 -16.67 10.50 32.88
N GLN A 418 -15.46 10.16 33.33
CA GLN A 418 -15.14 8.81 33.83
C GLN A 418 -15.96 8.46 35.08
N SER A 419 -16.07 9.37 36.05
CA SER A 419 -16.83 9.14 37.29
C SER A 419 -18.32 8.92 37.02
N VAL A 420 -18.90 9.67 36.09
CA VAL A 420 -20.33 9.54 35.74
C VAL A 420 -20.60 8.24 34.98
N VAL A 421 -19.76 7.89 34.00
CA VAL A 421 -19.89 6.63 33.24
C VAL A 421 -19.73 5.42 34.15
N ASP A 422 -18.74 5.42 35.07
CA ASP A 422 -18.55 4.33 36.02
C ASP A 422 -19.76 4.18 36.96
N LEU A 423 -20.37 5.28 37.39
CA LEU A 423 -21.59 5.27 38.20
C LEU A 423 -22.78 4.65 37.44
N LEU A 424 -22.98 5.04 36.18
CA LEU A 424 -24.06 4.50 35.32
C LEU A 424 -23.87 3.01 35.01
N LEU A 425 -22.66 2.60 34.63
CA LEU A 425 -22.34 1.18 34.37
C LEU A 425 -22.48 0.33 35.64
N THR A 426 -22.08 0.88 36.79
CA THR A 426 -22.24 0.20 38.07
C THR A 426 -23.71 0.04 38.45
N SER A 427 -24.52 1.09 38.28
CA SER A 427 -25.97 1.03 38.51
C SER A 427 -26.63 -0.01 37.60
N PHE A 428 -26.26 -0.04 36.31
CA PHE A 428 -26.76 -1.06 35.37
C PHE A 428 -26.43 -2.49 35.83
N CYS A 429 -25.17 -2.76 36.18
CA CYS A 429 -24.75 -4.08 36.68
C CYS A 429 -25.54 -4.48 37.94
N GLN A 430 -25.74 -3.55 38.87
CA GLN A 430 -26.49 -3.79 40.10
C GLN A 430 -27.98 -4.05 39.85
N ASN A 431 -28.60 -3.31 38.92
CA ASN A 431 -30.01 -3.46 38.56
C ASN A 431 -30.26 -4.80 37.86
N LEU A 432 -29.36 -5.21 36.95
CA LEU A 432 -29.44 -6.52 36.30
C LEU A 432 -29.37 -7.67 37.32
N ILE A 433 -28.38 -7.61 38.23
CA ILE A 433 -28.19 -8.65 39.24
C ILE A 433 -29.39 -8.69 40.19
N ALA A 434 -29.86 -7.54 40.68
CA ALA A 434 -31.03 -7.45 41.54
C ALA A 434 -32.29 -8.03 40.88
N ALA A 435 -32.53 -7.71 39.60
CA ALA A 435 -33.68 -8.24 38.85
C ALA A 435 -33.58 -9.75 38.62
N SER A 436 -32.38 -10.27 38.38
CA SER A 436 -32.14 -11.69 38.06
C SER A 436 -32.36 -12.65 39.22
N TYR A 437 -32.33 -12.18 40.48
CA TYR A 437 -32.62 -13.01 41.66
C TYR A 437 -34.10 -13.36 41.80
N PHE A 438 -35.00 -12.54 41.27
CA PHE A 438 -36.44 -12.67 41.50
C PHE A 438 -37.21 -13.16 40.27
N ASN A 439 -36.70 -12.91 39.05
CA ASN A 439 -37.35 -13.31 37.79
C ASN A 439 -36.32 -13.68 36.70
N PRO A 440 -36.68 -14.56 35.73
CA PRO A 440 -35.90 -14.72 34.51
C PRO A 440 -35.83 -13.41 33.71
N PRO A 441 -34.76 -13.18 32.93
CA PRO A 441 -34.48 -11.89 32.30
C PRO A 441 -35.49 -11.48 31.21
N ASP A 442 -36.38 -12.38 30.76
CA ASP A 442 -37.49 -12.06 29.84
C ASP A 442 -38.42 -10.94 30.38
N ARG A 443 -38.59 -10.81 31.71
CA ARG A 443 -39.55 -9.88 32.33
C ARG A 443 -39.01 -8.48 32.67
N PRO A 444 -37.84 -8.31 33.32
CA PRO A 444 -37.25 -6.99 33.59
C PRO A 444 -36.52 -6.38 32.37
N GLY A 445 -36.42 -7.12 31.26
CA GLY A 445 -35.72 -6.73 30.03
C GLY A 445 -36.10 -5.36 29.46
N PRO A 446 -37.38 -4.95 29.40
CA PRO A 446 -37.78 -3.66 28.85
C PRO A 446 -37.27 -2.45 29.65
N CYS A 447 -37.18 -2.56 30.97
CA CYS A 447 -36.70 -1.49 31.85
C CYS A 447 -35.20 -1.20 31.60
N LEU A 448 -34.42 -2.27 31.43
CA LEU A 448 -32.99 -2.18 31.10
C LEU A 448 -32.77 -1.64 29.67
N SER A 449 -33.60 -2.03 28.70
CA SER A 449 -33.56 -1.46 27.35
C SER A 449 -33.85 0.05 27.35
N LEU A 450 -34.81 0.52 28.16
CA LEU A 450 -35.11 1.95 28.30
C LEU A 450 -33.95 2.74 28.94
N PHE A 451 -33.30 2.18 29.95
CA PHE A 451 -32.13 2.79 30.59
C PHE A 451 -30.97 2.97 29.59
N VAL A 452 -30.71 1.96 28.75
CA VAL A 452 -29.67 2.03 27.72
C VAL A 452 -30.04 3.00 26.58
N LYS A 453 -31.31 3.05 26.18
CA LYS A 453 -31.80 4.05 25.20
C LYS A 453 -31.61 5.48 25.70
N MET A 454 -31.89 5.73 26.99
CA MET A 454 -31.61 7.02 27.63
C MET A 454 -30.12 7.38 27.55
N MET A 455 -29.22 6.44 27.89
CA MET A 455 -27.77 6.66 27.78
C MET A 455 -27.32 6.93 26.34
N CYS A 456 -27.90 6.25 25.34
CA CYS A 456 -27.60 6.46 23.93
C CYS A 456 -28.12 7.81 23.40
N GLY A 457 -29.15 8.37 24.03
CA GLY A 457 -29.70 9.68 23.68
C GLY A 457 -28.78 10.85 24.04
N HIS A 458 -27.90 10.68 25.04
CA HIS A 458 -26.93 11.71 25.43
C HIS A 458 -25.66 11.64 24.57
N ARG A 459 -25.53 12.52 23.57
CA ARG A 459 -24.41 12.53 22.61
C ARG A 459 -23.04 12.74 23.26
N ASN A 460 -22.94 13.63 24.26
CA ASN A 460 -21.68 13.91 24.96
C ASN A 460 -21.20 12.72 25.82
N LEU A 461 -22.13 11.84 26.21
CA LEU A 461 -21.84 10.65 27.01
C LEU A 461 -21.32 9.49 26.15
N LEU A 462 -21.76 9.38 24.89
CA LEU A 462 -21.52 8.21 24.05
C LEU A 462 -20.03 7.96 23.72
N PRO A 463 -19.22 8.97 23.33
CA PRO A 463 -17.77 8.78 23.17
C PRO A 463 -17.09 8.37 24.46
N ALA A 464 -17.46 9.00 25.60
CA ALA A 464 -16.90 8.66 26.90
C ALA A 464 -17.29 7.24 27.35
N LEU A 465 -18.52 6.81 27.06
CA LEU A 465 -19.01 5.46 27.32
C LEU A 465 -18.23 4.43 26.50
N LEU A 466 -18.08 4.63 25.18
CA LEU A 466 -17.36 3.71 24.31
C LEU A 466 -15.86 3.62 24.64
N ALA A 467 -15.22 4.76 24.95
CA ALA A 467 -13.84 4.82 25.40
C ALA A 467 -13.64 4.13 26.76
N ARG A 468 -14.58 4.29 27.71
CA ARG A 468 -14.53 3.60 29.00
C ARG A 468 -14.77 2.10 28.86
N LEU A 469 -15.70 1.68 28.01
CA LEU A 469 -15.89 0.26 27.67
C LEU A 469 -14.65 -0.33 27.01
N CYS A 470 -13.94 0.43 26.16
CA CYS A 470 -12.64 0.01 25.66
C CYS A 470 -11.63 -0.21 26.79
N GLN A 471 -11.51 0.72 27.75
CA GLN A 471 -10.64 0.53 28.92
C GLN A 471 -11.01 -0.72 29.72
N LEU A 472 -12.30 -0.93 29.99
CA LEU A 472 -12.77 -2.05 30.79
C LEU A 472 -12.58 -3.40 30.09
N ILE A 473 -12.90 -3.49 28.79
CA ILE A 473 -12.89 -4.74 28.03
C ILE A 473 -11.48 -5.09 27.54
N TYR A 474 -10.75 -4.13 26.96
CA TYR A 474 -9.45 -4.37 26.33
C TYR A 474 -8.28 -4.31 27.32
N HIS A 475 -8.24 -3.31 28.21
CA HIS A 475 -7.11 -3.10 29.12
C HIS A 475 -7.31 -3.74 30.50
N GLN A 476 -8.53 -3.70 31.05
CA GLN A 476 -8.85 -4.19 32.41
C GLN A 476 -9.59 -5.53 32.42
N GLY A 477 -9.87 -6.14 31.28
CA GLY A 477 -10.71 -7.34 31.16
C GLY A 477 -10.36 -8.47 32.15
N PRO A 478 -9.09 -8.90 32.24
CA PRO A 478 -8.67 -9.97 33.15
C PRO A 478 -8.91 -9.71 34.64
N SER A 479 -8.94 -8.44 35.07
CA SER A 479 -9.09 -8.07 36.48
C SER A 479 -10.54 -7.84 36.91
N LEU A 480 -11.50 -7.93 35.98
CA LEU A 480 -12.92 -7.73 36.27
C LEU A 480 -13.52 -8.93 37.02
N LYS A 481 -14.40 -8.62 37.98
CA LYS A 481 -15.20 -9.62 38.70
C LYS A 481 -16.26 -10.23 37.78
N ASP A 482 -16.58 -11.49 38.01
CA ASP A 482 -17.59 -12.26 37.26
C ASP A 482 -18.96 -11.55 37.15
N ALA A 483 -19.40 -10.89 38.24
CA ALA A 483 -20.61 -10.07 38.26
C ALA A 483 -20.55 -8.87 37.30
N HIS A 484 -19.39 -8.21 37.19
CA HIS A 484 -19.18 -7.11 36.25
C HIS A 484 -19.14 -7.62 34.81
N ILE A 485 -18.55 -8.80 34.57
CA ILE A 485 -18.52 -9.42 33.23
C ILE A 485 -19.95 -9.71 32.75
N LEU A 486 -20.81 -10.28 33.59
CA LEU A 486 -22.22 -10.52 33.28
C LEU A 486 -22.98 -9.22 32.96
N GLY A 487 -22.79 -8.19 33.79
CA GLY A 487 -23.40 -6.88 33.60
C GLY A 487 -22.99 -6.20 32.29
N LEU A 488 -21.69 -6.16 32.01
CA LEU A 488 -21.16 -5.58 30.77
C LEU A 488 -21.58 -6.38 29.53
N ALA A 489 -21.62 -7.71 29.61
CA ALA A 489 -22.08 -8.56 28.51
C ALA A 489 -23.56 -8.32 28.17
N ALA A 490 -24.42 -8.22 29.18
CA ALA A 490 -25.82 -7.84 28.98
C ALA A 490 -25.95 -6.42 28.40
N PHE A 491 -25.15 -5.47 28.90
CA PHE A 491 -25.14 -4.09 28.41
C PHE A 491 -24.83 -3.99 26.92
N VAL A 492 -23.83 -4.75 26.42
CA VAL A 492 -23.48 -4.80 25.00
C VAL A 492 -24.63 -5.33 24.13
N ILE A 493 -25.42 -6.29 24.63
CA ILE A 493 -26.61 -6.79 23.93
C ILE A 493 -27.73 -5.74 23.88
N HIS A 494 -27.91 -4.94 24.93
CA HIS A 494 -28.87 -3.82 24.89
C HIS A 494 -28.39 -2.66 24.01
N LEU A 495 -27.08 -2.45 23.89
CA LEU A 495 -26.50 -1.51 22.92
C LEU A 495 -26.72 -1.97 21.48
N SER A 496 -26.64 -3.28 21.20
CA SER A 496 -26.94 -3.81 19.86
C SER A 496 -28.43 -3.73 19.51
N GLU A 497 -29.34 -3.84 20.49
CA GLU A 497 -30.77 -3.52 20.34
C GLU A 497 -30.98 -2.05 19.96
N SER A 498 -30.15 -1.15 20.49
CA SER A 498 -30.22 0.30 20.26
C SER A 498 -29.29 0.80 19.14
N ARG A 499 -28.81 -0.09 18.26
CA ARG A 499 -27.82 0.24 17.21
C ARG A 499 -28.22 1.42 16.30
N ALA A 500 -29.51 1.65 16.09
CA ALA A 500 -30.02 2.73 15.26
C ALA A 500 -29.75 4.13 15.84
N LEU A 501 -29.50 4.22 17.16
CA LEU A 501 -29.23 5.48 17.85
C LEU A 501 -27.74 5.82 17.89
N ILE A 502 -26.86 4.87 17.54
CA ILE A 502 -25.41 4.98 17.69
C ILE A 502 -24.80 5.22 16.30
N PRO A 503 -24.09 6.34 16.07
CA PRO A 503 -23.38 6.58 14.82
C PRO A 503 -22.19 5.61 14.67
N GLU A 504 -21.64 5.52 13.45
CA GLU A 504 -20.47 4.67 13.18
C GLU A 504 -19.24 5.12 14.01
N VAL A 505 -18.31 4.20 14.29
CA VAL A 505 -17.18 4.44 15.19
C VAL A 505 -15.87 4.43 14.41
N GLU A 506 -15.10 5.51 14.48
CA GLU A 506 -13.72 5.57 13.99
C GLU A 506 -12.78 5.13 15.11
N ALA A 507 -12.17 3.95 14.95
CA ALA A 507 -11.29 3.38 15.97
C ALA A 507 -9.80 3.52 15.57
N HIS A 508 -9.04 4.29 16.35
CA HIS A 508 -7.60 4.42 16.14
C HIS A 508 -6.84 3.36 16.96
N PHE A 509 -5.95 2.62 16.30
CA PHE A 509 -5.09 1.61 16.93
C PHE A 509 -3.69 2.13 17.29
N GLY A 510 -3.50 3.46 17.30
CA GLY A 510 -2.19 4.09 17.57
C GLY A 510 -1.15 3.90 16.45
N ILE A 511 -1.55 3.41 15.28
CA ILE A 511 -0.72 3.23 14.08
C ILE A 511 -1.35 4.06 12.95
N PRO A 512 -0.64 5.03 12.36
CA PRO A 512 -1.15 5.78 11.22
C PRO A 512 -1.20 4.85 9.99
N GLN A 513 -2.38 4.39 9.61
CA GLN A 513 -2.58 3.63 8.37
C GLN A 513 -2.87 4.57 7.20
N PRO A 514 -2.40 4.25 5.97
CA PRO A 514 -2.60 5.07 4.77
C PRO A 514 -3.95 4.87 4.07
N VAL A 515 -4.88 4.12 4.66
CA VAL A 515 -6.22 3.86 4.08
C VAL A 515 -7.21 4.72 4.83
N PRO A 516 -8.19 5.39 4.15
CA PRO A 516 -9.24 6.13 4.84
C PRO A 516 -9.83 5.26 5.95
N GLU A 517 -9.78 5.79 7.18
CA GLU A 517 -10.18 5.07 8.38
C GLU A 517 -11.61 4.57 8.18
N LYS A 518 -11.74 3.25 8.04
CA LYS A 518 -13.03 2.64 7.75
C LYS A 518 -13.89 2.83 8.99
N ALA A 519 -14.93 3.66 8.89
CA ALA A 519 -15.95 3.77 9.90
C ALA A 519 -16.47 2.37 10.24
N LEU A 520 -16.31 1.96 11.51
CA LEU A 520 -16.67 0.63 11.98
C LEU A 520 -18.11 0.67 12.47
N SER A 521 -18.86 -0.37 12.12
CA SER A 521 -20.10 -0.65 12.83
C SER A 521 -19.81 -0.99 14.30
N ILE A 522 -20.77 -0.75 15.20
CA ILE A 522 -20.60 -1.12 16.62
C ILE A 522 -20.26 -2.61 16.80
N SER A 523 -20.74 -3.47 15.89
CA SER A 523 -20.45 -4.91 15.90
C SER A 523 -18.99 -5.26 15.56
N GLU A 524 -18.38 -4.49 14.66
CA GLU A 524 -16.97 -4.59 14.30
C GLU A 524 -16.10 -4.00 15.41
N TYR A 525 -16.53 -2.91 16.04
CA TYR A 525 -15.86 -2.32 17.21
C TYR A 525 -15.69 -3.34 18.36
N TRP A 526 -16.75 -4.10 18.71
CA TRP A 526 -16.63 -5.17 19.72
C TRP A 526 -15.63 -6.27 19.34
N ASN A 527 -15.48 -6.57 18.05
CA ASN A 527 -14.51 -7.55 17.58
C ASN A 527 -13.06 -7.10 17.86
N CYS A 528 -12.81 -5.80 17.72
CA CYS A 528 -11.51 -5.17 17.97
C CYS A 528 -11.15 -5.12 19.46
N LEU A 529 -12.13 -4.97 20.34
CA LEU A 529 -11.91 -4.95 21.79
C LEU A 529 -11.67 -6.34 22.39
N LEU A 530 -12.39 -7.35 21.92
CA LEU A 530 -12.28 -8.72 22.44
C LEU A 530 -11.14 -9.48 21.79
N VAL A 531 -9.91 -9.20 22.21
CA VAL A 531 -8.73 -9.81 21.61
C VAL A 531 -8.40 -11.16 22.25
N CYS A 532 -7.99 -12.13 21.42
CA CYS A 532 -7.62 -13.49 21.83
C CYS A 532 -6.10 -13.70 21.71
N ARG A 533 -5.29 -13.05 22.55
CA ARG A 533 -3.80 -13.06 22.45
C ARG A 533 -3.12 -13.93 23.49
N THR A 534 -3.59 -13.87 24.73
CA THR A 534 -3.04 -14.50 25.94
C THR A 534 -4.09 -15.35 26.65
N GLU A 535 -3.66 -16.18 27.60
CA GLU A 535 -4.51 -17.01 28.45
C GLU A 535 -5.60 -16.19 29.15
N GLU A 536 -5.21 -15.10 29.80
CA GLU A 536 -6.14 -14.21 30.48
C GLU A 536 -7.18 -13.61 29.53
N SER A 537 -6.76 -13.20 28.33
CA SER A 537 -7.65 -12.62 27.32
C SER A 537 -8.59 -13.67 26.70
N LEU A 538 -8.12 -14.90 26.49
CA LEU A 538 -8.92 -16.02 25.99
C LEU A 538 -9.97 -16.45 27.02
N ALA A 539 -9.57 -16.55 28.30
CA ALA A 539 -10.47 -16.84 29.40
C ALA A 539 -11.53 -15.74 29.55
N PHE A 540 -11.13 -14.47 29.53
CA PHE A 540 -12.05 -13.34 29.57
C PHE A 540 -13.02 -13.34 28.37
N CYS A 541 -12.52 -13.55 27.16
CA CYS A 541 -13.36 -13.60 25.95
C CYS A 541 -14.37 -14.74 26.00
N LEU A 542 -13.98 -15.93 26.51
CA LEU A 542 -14.92 -17.04 26.72
C LEU A 542 -16.03 -16.64 27.71
N ARG A 543 -15.65 -16.08 28.87
CA ARG A 543 -16.60 -15.66 29.92
C ARG A 543 -17.58 -14.63 29.38
N PHE A 544 -17.05 -13.59 28.74
CA PHE A 544 -17.83 -12.48 28.19
C PHE A 544 -18.80 -12.94 27.09
N CYS A 545 -18.32 -13.71 26.10
CA CYS A 545 -19.17 -14.14 25.00
C CYS A 545 -20.22 -15.16 25.47
N THR A 546 -19.87 -16.06 26.40
CA THR A 546 -20.82 -17.04 26.97
C THR A 546 -21.91 -16.31 27.76
N ALA A 547 -21.56 -15.30 28.55
CA ALA A 547 -22.50 -14.45 29.27
C ALA A 547 -23.44 -13.69 28.32
N ALA A 548 -22.91 -13.09 27.24
CA ALA A 548 -23.71 -12.35 26.27
C ALA A 548 -24.70 -13.26 25.53
N ALA A 549 -24.24 -14.42 25.05
CA ALA A 549 -25.08 -15.36 24.35
C ALA A 549 -26.14 -15.99 25.26
N SER A 550 -25.78 -16.42 26.46
CA SER A 550 -26.76 -16.94 27.43
C SER A 550 -27.80 -15.91 27.84
N TYR A 551 -27.41 -14.64 28.02
CA TYR A 551 -28.36 -13.56 28.31
C TYR A 551 -29.38 -13.36 27.19
N LEU A 552 -28.90 -13.33 25.94
CA LEU A 552 -29.76 -13.19 24.77
C LEU A 552 -30.76 -14.34 24.68
N MET A 553 -30.28 -15.59 24.83
CA MET A 553 -31.13 -16.78 24.77
C MET A 553 -32.20 -16.80 25.87
N CYS A 554 -31.91 -16.18 27.03
CA CYS A 554 -32.84 -16.10 28.16
C CYS A 554 -33.74 -14.87 28.17
N LYS A 555 -33.42 -13.76 27.49
CA LYS A 555 -34.27 -12.54 27.43
C LYS A 555 -35.23 -12.56 26.24
N PHE A 556 -34.78 -13.11 25.12
CA PHE A 556 -35.51 -13.10 23.85
C PHE A 556 -35.96 -14.52 23.47
N SER A 557 -36.37 -15.30 24.47
CA SER A 557 -36.79 -16.70 24.29
C SER A 557 -37.99 -16.85 23.34
N SER A 558 -38.76 -15.78 23.13
CA SER A 558 -39.93 -15.67 22.26
C SER A 558 -39.67 -15.10 20.86
N TYR A 559 -38.46 -14.58 20.59
CA TYR A 559 -38.15 -13.94 19.32
C TYR A 559 -37.95 -14.97 18.19
N SER A 560 -38.18 -14.53 16.95
CA SER A 560 -37.93 -15.35 15.77
C SER A 560 -36.42 -15.56 15.55
N HIS A 561 -36.06 -16.57 14.76
CA HIS A 561 -34.66 -16.87 14.44
C HIS A 561 -33.98 -15.67 13.75
N GLU A 562 -34.69 -15.00 12.85
CA GLU A 562 -34.18 -13.86 12.07
C GLU A 562 -33.89 -12.64 12.96
N ASP A 563 -34.76 -12.37 13.95
CA ASP A 563 -34.58 -11.25 14.86
C ASP A 563 -33.39 -11.46 15.82
N LEU A 564 -33.19 -12.69 16.28
CA LEU A 564 -32.02 -13.07 17.09
C LEU A 564 -30.72 -12.90 16.31
N CYS A 565 -30.72 -13.25 15.01
CA CYS A 565 -29.58 -13.03 14.12
C CYS A 565 -29.24 -11.54 13.95
N ALA A 566 -30.24 -10.66 13.97
CA ALA A 566 -30.04 -9.22 13.84
C ALA A 566 -29.50 -8.56 15.12
N LEU A 567 -29.85 -9.10 16.30
CA LEU A 567 -29.49 -8.55 17.61
C LEU A 567 -28.10 -8.99 18.09
N LEU A 568 -27.67 -10.21 17.74
CA LEU A 568 -26.40 -10.77 18.22
C LEU A 568 -25.23 -10.34 17.32
N PRO A 569 -24.19 -9.66 17.85
CA PRO A 569 -23.01 -9.34 17.06
C PRO A 569 -22.33 -10.62 16.53
N PRO A 570 -22.14 -10.76 15.21
CA PRO A 570 -21.61 -11.99 14.62
C PRO A 570 -20.18 -12.30 15.06
N SER A 571 -19.41 -11.27 15.43
CA SER A 571 -18.05 -11.39 15.96
C SER A 571 -17.99 -12.20 17.26
N LEU A 572 -18.95 -12.04 18.17
CA LEU A 572 -19.00 -12.78 19.44
C LEU A 572 -19.22 -14.27 19.21
N VAL A 573 -20.14 -14.62 18.31
CA VAL A 573 -20.45 -16.02 17.96
C VAL A 573 -19.26 -16.67 17.27
N LYS A 574 -18.62 -15.96 16.31
CA LYS A 574 -17.41 -16.46 15.65
C LYS A 574 -16.29 -16.73 16.65
N LYS A 575 -16.09 -15.86 17.65
CA LYS A 575 -15.12 -16.10 18.74
C LYS A 575 -15.52 -17.30 19.61
N LEU A 576 -16.80 -17.48 19.96
CA LEU A 576 -17.25 -18.70 20.66
C LEU A 576 -17.00 -19.97 19.85
N ARG A 577 -17.26 -19.96 18.54
CA ARG A 577 -16.97 -21.11 17.65
C ARG A 577 -15.49 -21.44 17.56
N TYR A 578 -14.62 -20.46 17.77
CA TYR A 578 -13.18 -20.67 17.86
C TYR A 578 -12.76 -21.18 19.26
N ILE A 579 -13.20 -20.51 20.33
CA ILE A 579 -12.70 -20.75 21.69
C ILE A 579 -13.30 -22.01 22.33
N VAL A 580 -14.59 -22.29 22.13
CA VAL A 580 -15.26 -23.43 22.80
C VAL A 580 -14.65 -24.77 22.35
N PRO A 581 -14.48 -25.06 21.04
CA PRO A 581 -13.76 -26.27 20.62
C PRO A 581 -12.27 -26.25 20.96
N ARG A 582 -11.63 -25.07 21.10
CA ARG A 582 -10.23 -24.97 21.54
C ARG A 582 -10.06 -25.50 22.96
N LEU A 583 -10.92 -25.07 23.89
CA LEU A 583 -10.79 -25.34 25.32
C LEU A 583 -11.55 -26.57 25.80
N CYS A 584 -12.59 -27.00 25.09
CA CYS A 584 -13.45 -28.13 25.46
C CYS A 584 -13.44 -29.17 24.34
N LEU A 585 -12.97 -30.37 24.66
CA LEU A 585 -12.89 -31.49 23.71
C LEU A 585 -14.28 -32.04 23.35
N GLU A 586 -15.26 -31.93 24.25
CA GLU A 586 -16.62 -32.43 24.03
C GLU A 586 -17.32 -31.68 22.89
N ALA A 587 -16.94 -30.41 22.65
CA ALA A 587 -17.48 -29.62 21.55
C ALA A 587 -16.95 -30.06 20.17
N ARG A 588 -15.89 -30.89 20.12
CA ARG A 588 -15.30 -31.44 18.89
C ARG A 588 -16.03 -32.66 18.34
N GLY A 589 -17.08 -33.14 19.04
CA GLY A 589 -17.85 -34.32 18.66
C GLY A 589 -17.41 -35.61 19.36
N ILE A 590 -16.50 -35.54 20.33
CA ILE A 590 -16.14 -36.67 21.19
C ILE A 590 -17.29 -36.88 22.19
N LEU A 591 -17.92 -38.06 22.14
CA LEU A 591 -19.05 -38.42 23.00
C LEU A 591 -18.61 -38.40 24.48
N CYS A 592 -19.17 -37.46 25.24
CA CYS A 592 -19.14 -37.49 26.70
C CYS A 592 -20.59 -37.54 27.19
N GLU A 593 -20.97 -38.66 27.82
CA GLU A 593 -22.26 -38.86 28.48
C GLU A 593 -22.34 -37.97 29.74
N GLU A 594 -22.61 -36.68 29.56
CA GLU A 594 -23.02 -35.82 30.67
C GLU A 594 -24.48 -35.39 30.48
N ALA A 595 -25.24 -35.46 31.58
CA ALA A 595 -26.67 -35.21 31.64
C ALA A 595 -27.06 -33.85 31.03
N LYS A 596 -28.12 -33.85 30.21
CA LYS A 596 -28.77 -32.65 29.69
C LYS A 596 -29.27 -31.81 30.87
N THR A 597 -28.49 -30.81 31.26
CA THR A 597 -28.93 -29.78 32.20
C THR A 597 -29.19 -28.52 31.37
N ASP A 598 -30.45 -28.11 31.30
CA ASP A 598 -30.82 -26.86 30.67
C ASP A 598 -30.16 -25.71 31.46
N LEU A 599 -29.39 -24.87 30.77
CA LEU A 599 -28.71 -23.74 31.38
C LEU A 599 -29.77 -22.72 31.83
N THR A 600 -29.96 -22.58 33.15
CA THR A 600 -30.84 -21.56 33.73
C THR A 600 -30.02 -20.32 34.07
N TRP A 601 -30.49 -19.13 33.69
CA TRP A 601 -29.81 -17.84 33.93
C TRP A 601 -29.44 -17.63 35.41
N SER A 602 -30.24 -18.15 36.33
CA SER A 602 -29.98 -18.14 37.78
C SER A 602 -28.72 -18.89 38.21
N SER A 603 -28.28 -19.87 37.43
CA SER A 603 -27.00 -20.56 37.66
C SER A 603 -25.80 -19.68 37.30
N LEU A 604 -25.90 -18.83 36.27
CA LEU A 604 -24.84 -17.93 35.83
C LEU A 604 -24.61 -16.75 36.78
N SER A 605 -25.66 -16.26 37.44
CA SER A 605 -25.58 -15.18 38.44
C SER A 605 -24.90 -15.56 39.75
N CYS A 606 -24.55 -16.85 39.95
CA CYS A 606 -23.89 -17.34 41.17
C CYS A 606 -22.35 -17.39 41.02
N PRO A 607 -21.57 -16.86 41.99
CA PRO A 607 -20.10 -16.73 41.90
C PRO A 607 -19.29 -18.04 41.84
N SER A 608 -19.91 -19.21 41.98
CA SER A 608 -19.21 -20.50 42.09
C SER A 608 -19.12 -21.29 40.77
N LEU A 609 -19.40 -20.66 39.62
CA LEU A 609 -19.55 -21.37 38.36
C LEU A 609 -18.25 -21.59 37.59
N ASN A 610 -18.09 -22.81 37.09
CA ASN A 610 -17.07 -23.13 36.10
C ASN A 610 -17.56 -22.72 34.70
N TYR A 611 -17.08 -21.58 34.20
CA TYR A 611 -17.44 -21.04 32.89
C TYR A 611 -17.23 -22.01 31.72
N LYS A 612 -16.30 -22.98 31.82
CA LYS A 612 -16.15 -24.03 30.80
C LYS A 612 -17.42 -24.87 30.70
N ARG A 613 -18.01 -25.28 31.83
CA ARG A 613 -19.27 -26.03 31.85
C ARG A 613 -20.44 -25.22 31.33
N ALA A 614 -20.53 -23.94 31.70
CA ALA A 614 -21.58 -23.05 31.21
C ALA A 614 -21.51 -22.82 29.69
N SER A 615 -20.29 -22.70 29.15
CA SER A 615 -20.09 -22.59 27.70
C SER A 615 -20.46 -23.88 26.97
N LEU A 616 -20.19 -25.03 27.58
CA LEU A 616 -20.54 -26.35 27.03
C LEU A 616 -22.04 -26.63 27.05
N SER A 617 -22.75 -26.27 28.11
CA SER A 617 -24.20 -26.43 28.17
C SER A 617 -24.91 -25.48 27.20
N LEU A 618 -24.44 -24.24 27.04
CA LEU A 618 -24.88 -23.34 25.96
C LEU A 618 -24.62 -23.98 24.59
N TRP A 619 -23.42 -24.53 24.37
CA TRP A 619 -23.06 -25.17 23.10
C TRP A 619 -23.94 -26.38 22.79
N LYS A 620 -24.34 -27.17 23.78
CA LYS A 620 -25.24 -28.33 23.60
C LYS A 620 -26.71 -27.94 23.36
N GLN A 621 -27.09 -26.69 23.57
CA GLN A 621 -28.48 -26.23 23.40
C GLN A 621 -28.90 -26.24 21.92
N ALA A 622 -30.04 -26.88 21.61
CA ALA A 622 -30.52 -27.06 20.24
C ALA A 622 -30.75 -25.73 19.49
N ARG A 623 -31.38 -24.75 20.15
CA ARG A 623 -31.63 -23.42 19.57
C ARG A 623 -30.34 -22.68 19.21
N PHE A 624 -29.30 -22.82 20.03
CA PHE A 624 -28.00 -22.21 19.74
C PHE A 624 -27.30 -22.93 18.58
N GLN A 625 -27.37 -24.26 18.52
CA GLN A 625 -26.84 -25.03 17.38
C GLN A 625 -27.54 -24.72 16.05
N GLU A 626 -28.82 -24.40 16.06
CA GLU A 626 -29.53 -23.89 14.88
C GLU A 626 -28.99 -22.53 14.44
N LEU A 627 -28.76 -21.60 15.39
CA LEU A 627 -28.18 -20.29 15.11
C LEU A 627 -26.79 -20.40 14.47
N LEU A 628 -26.00 -21.38 14.90
CA LEU A 628 -24.69 -21.64 14.33
C LEU A 628 -24.73 -22.13 12.86
N LYS A 629 -25.87 -22.53 12.29
CA LYS A 629 -25.95 -22.93 10.87
C LYS A 629 -25.98 -21.75 9.91
N GLU A 630 -26.41 -20.58 10.38
CA GLU A 630 -26.54 -19.37 9.58
C GLU A 630 -25.21 -18.87 9.02
N LYS A 631 -25.26 -18.34 7.78
CA LYS A 631 -24.06 -17.90 7.04
C LYS A 631 -23.31 -16.76 7.74
N THR A 632 -24.02 -15.86 8.42
CA THR A 632 -23.45 -14.71 9.14
C THR A 632 -22.52 -15.12 10.28
N PHE A 633 -22.79 -16.28 10.91
CA PHE A 633 -22.03 -16.81 12.04
C PHE A 633 -21.06 -17.92 11.65
N GLN A 634 -20.94 -18.27 10.35
CA GLN A 634 -19.94 -19.21 9.87
C GLN A 634 -18.55 -18.62 10.00
N LEU A 635 -17.64 -19.40 10.59
CA LEU A 635 -16.23 -19.07 10.69
C LEU A 635 -15.52 -19.74 9.52
N SER A 636 -14.99 -18.95 8.59
CA SER A 636 -14.23 -19.47 7.46
C SER A 636 -12.82 -19.90 7.88
N PHE A 637 -12.17 -20.74 7.07
CA PHE A 637 -10.80 -21.20 7.34
C PHE A 637 -9.82 -20.04 7.46
N ARG A 638 -9.95 -19.02 6.60
CA ARG A 638 -9.12 -17.80 6.66
C ARG A 638 -9.34 -17.01 7.95
N GLU A 639 -10.59 -16.81 8.38
CA GLU A 639 -10.89 -16.10 9.62
C GLU A 639 -10.37 -16.87 10.85
N TRP A 640 -10.47 -18.19 10.86
CA TRP A 640 -9.90 -19.04 11.91
C TRP A 640 -8.37 -18.88 11.98
N LEU A 641 -7.68 -18.91 10.85
CA LEU A 641 -6.23 -18.70 10.77
C LEU A 641 -5.80 -17.32 11.28
N LEU A 642 -6.55 -16.26 10.95
CA LEU A 642 -6.26 -14.91 11.45
C LEU A 642 -6.34 -14.84 12.98
N LEU A 643 -7.36 -15.47 13.59
CA LEU A 643 -7.49 -15.55 15.04
C LEU A 643 -6.34 -16.35 15.69
N GLU A 644 -5.89 -17.45 15.06
CA GLU A 644 -4.80 -18.27 15.58
C GLU A 644 -3.42 -17.59 15.45
N LEU A 645 -3.19 -16.85 14.36
CA LEU A 645 -1.94 -16.11 14.13
C LEU A 645 -1.76 -14.93 15.10
N GLU A 646 -2.84 -14.44 15.71
CA GLU A 646 -2.81 -13.40 16.75
C GLU A 646 -2.45 -13.95 18.15
N VAL A 647 -2.61 -15.25 18.39
CA VAL A 647 -2.30 -15.88 19.69
C VAL A 647 -0.78 -15.93 19.91
N TYR A 648 -0.33 -15.57 21.11
CA TYR A 648 1.07 -15.73 21.50
C TYR A 648 1.33 -17.15 22.04
N PRO A 649 2.16 -17.96 21.37
CA PRO A 649 2.45 -19.33 21.79
C PRO A 649 2.93 -19.48 23.24
N GLU A 650 3.68 -18.49 23.73
CA GLU A 650 4.30 -18.49 25.07
C GLU A 650 3.31 -18.16 26.20
N LYS A 651 2.17 -17.52 25.86
CA LYS A 651 1.19 -17.02 26.84
C LYS A 651 -0.19 -17.63 26.61
N ASP A 652 -0.28 -18.79 25.96
CA ASP A 652 -1.54 -19.47 25.64
C ASP A 652 -2.02 -20.34 26.82
N ILE A 653 -3.32 -20.69 26.82
CA ILE A 653 -3.94 -21.62 27.78
C ILE A 653 -3.49 -23.07 27.51
N LEU A 654 -3.31 -23.43 26.24
CA LEU A 654 -2.97 -24.78 25.83
C LEU A 654 -1.47 -25.03 25.87
N SER A 655 -1.08 -26.23 26.30
CA SER A 655 0.28 -26.73 26.12
C SER A 655 0.61 -26.91 24.63
N ALA A 656 1.90 -27.00 24.30
CA ALA A 656 2.34 -27.16 22.91
C ALA A 656 1.73 -28.40 22.22
N SER A 657 1.59 -29.53 22.94
CA SER A 657 0.96 -30.75 22.41
C SER A 657 -0.54 -30.59 22.19
N GLU A 658 -1.27 -30.03 23.17
CA GLU A 658 -2.72 -29.82 23.05
C GLU A 658 -3.05 -28.83 21.91
N ARG A 659 -2.17 -27.86 21.68
CA ARG A 659 -2.30 -26.92 20.56
C ARG A 659 -2.10 -27.62 19.21
N GLN A 660 -1.10 -28.48 19.09
CA GLN A 660 -0.90 -29.28 17.87
C GLN A 660 -2.11 -30.19 17.58
N ASP A 661 -2.68 -30.82 18.61
CA ASP A 661 -3.90 -31.62 18.50
C ASP A 661 -5.11 -30.78 18.07
N PHE A 662 -5.23 -29.56 18.61
CA PHE A 662 -6.27 -28.61 18.18
C PHE A 662 -6.10 -28.21 16.71
N HIS A 663 -4.88 -27.87 16.29
CA HIS A 663 -4.60 -27.54 14.88
C HIS A 663 -4.89 -28.71 13.96
N TYR A 664 -4.53 -29.93 14.36
CA TYR A 664 -4.82 -31.14 13.60
C TYR A 664 -6.32 -31.35 13.41
N TRP A 665 -7.11 -31.25 14.49
CA TRP A 665 -8.57 -31.31 14.42
C TRP A 665 -9.14 -30.21 13.52
N ALA A 666 -8.73 -28.95 13.73
CA ALA A 666 -9.29 -27.81 12.99
C ALA A 666 -8.98 -27.90 11.49
N ILE A 667 -7.74 -28.18 11.12
CA ILE A 667 -7.33 -28.20 9.71
C ILE A 667 -7.84 -29.47 9.03
N TYR A 668 -7.47 -30.66 9.52
CA TYR A 668 -7.71 -31.91 8.82
C TYR A 668 -9.12 -32.49 9.00
N GLN A 669 -9.75 -32.30 10.17
CA GLN A 669 -11.07 -32.88 10.45
C GLN A 669 -12.22 -31.90 10.19
N ARG A 670 -11.98 -30.58 10.34
CA ARG A 670 -13.03 -29.57 10.21
C ARG A 670 -13.00 -28.79 8.89
N TYR A 671 -11.92 -28.08 8.57
CA TYR A 671 -11.91 -27.13 7.46
C TYR A 671 -11.50 -27.70 6.11
N LEU A 672 -10.54 -28.63 6.09
CA LEU A 672 -10.13 -29.32 4.87
C LEU A 672 -11.30 -30.06 4.20
N PRO A 673 -12.07 -30.92 4.90
CA PRO A 673 -13.20 -31.64 4.29
C PRO A 673 -14.47 -30.79 4.10
N ALA A 674 -14.56 -29.62 4.74
CA ALA A 674 -15.75 -28.77 4.64
C ALA A 674 -15.87 -28.12 3.26
N PRO A 675 -17.11 -27.87 2.78
CA PRO A 675 -17.31 -27.32 1.46
C PRO A 675 -16.88 -25.86 1.33
N SER A 676 -16.38 -25.45 0.16
CA SER A 676 -15.94 -24.07 -0.08
C SER A 676 -17.02 -23.03 0.14
N ALA A 677 -18.28 -23.36 -0.16
CA ALA A 677 -19.43 -22.48 0.09
C ALA A 677 -19.66 -22.18 1.59
N SER A 678 -19.13 -23.03 2.48
CA SER A 678 -19.16 -22.85 3.94
C SER A 678 -17.85 -22.31 4.51
N GLY A 679 -16.94 -21.88 3.65
CA GLY A 679 -15.61 -21.37 4.04
C GLY A 679 -14.55 -22.45 4.28
N GLY A 680 -14.77 -23.69 3.80
CA GLY A 680 -13.80 -24.80 3.81
C GLY A 680 -13.02 -24.95 2.49
N CYS A 681 -12.42 -26.13 2.27
CA CYS A 681 -11.52 -26.40 1.13
C CYS A 681 -11.96 -27.55 0.20
N ASP A 682 -13.14 -28.16 0.36
CA ASP A 682 -13.64 -29.30 -0.46
C ASP A 682 -12.70 -30.52 -0.52
N GLY A 683 -11.77 -30.65 0.43
CA GLY A 683 -10.72 -31.67 0.42
C GLY A 683 -9.49 -31.34 -0.44
N ASP A 684 -9.44 -30.14 -1.03
CA ASP A 684 -8.31 -29.68 -1.83
C ASP A 684 -7.19 -29.09 -0.96
N LEU A 685 -6.05 -29.80 -0.93
CA LEU A 685 -4.84 -29.39 -0.21
C LEU A 685 -4.15 -28.18 -0.85
N GLU A 686 -4.22 -27.99 -2.17
CA GLU A 686 -3.58 -26.85 -2.85
C GLU A 686 -4.27 -25.55 -2.46
N LYS A 687 -5.61 -25.55 -2.49
CA LYS A 687 -6.44 -24.44 -2.01
C LYS A 687 -6.19 -24.13 -0.54
N ALA A 688 -6.10 -25.15 0.31
CA ALA A 688 -5.83 -24.97 1.73
C ALA A 688 -4.44 -24.37 2.00
N CYS A 689 -3.39 -24.84 1.30
CA CYS A 689 -2.06 -24.23 1.32
C CYS A 689 -2.10 -22.77 0.86
N GLY A 690 -2.84 -22.46 -0.21
CA GLY A 690 -3.02 -21.09 -0.70
C GLY A 690 -3.67 -20.16 0.33
N ILE A 691 -4.70 -20.64 1.04
CA ILE A 691 -5.34 -19.87 2.12
C ILE A 691 -4.35 -19.62 3.28
N ILE A 692 -3.58 -20.64 3.70
CA ILE A 692 -2.58 -20.50 4.78
C ILE A 692 -1.51 -19.47 4.39
N ILE A 693 -0.91 -19.60 3.22
CA ILE A 693 0.15 -18.71 2.73
C ILE A 693 -0.37 -17.27 2.64
N ASN A 694 -1.51 -17.06 2.01
CA ASN A 694 -2.09 -15.72 1.88
C ASN A 694 -2.41 -15.09 3.24
N THR A 695 -2.89 -15.88 4.20
CA THR A 695 -3.23 -15.38 5.53
C THR A 695 -1.99 -15.02 6.36
N ILE A 696 -0.90 -15.78 6.23
CA ILE A 696 0.40 -15.48 6.86
C ILE A 696 0.98 -14.18 6.30
N LEU A 697 0.88 -13.98 4.98
CA LEU A 697 1.36 -12.77 4.33
C LEU A 697 0.51 -11.55 4.75
N ASP A 698 -0.82 -11.67 4.77
CA ASP A 698 -1.73 -10.60 5.20
C ASP A 698 -1.50 -10.18 6.66
N SER A 699 -1.24 -11.13 7.55
CA SER A 699 -1.00 -10.84 8.98
C SER A 699 0.35 -10.17 9.21
N SER A 700 1.39 -10.60 8.49
CA SER A 700 2.74 -10.05 8.60
C SER A 700 2.79 -8.60 8.09
N GLN A 701 2.10 -8.29 6.99
CA GLN A 701 1.98 -6.91 6.49
C GLN A 701 1.33 -5.96 7.51
N ARG A 702 0.29 -6.42 8.23
CA ARG A 702 -0.41 -5.61 9.25
C ARG A 702 0.45 -5.30 10.48
N LEU A 703 1.39 -6.18 10.82
CA LEU A 703 2.21 -6.08 12.03
C LEU A 703 3.48 -5.22 11.83
N ASP A 704 4.08 -5.27 10.63
CA ASP A 704 5.36 -4.61 10.34
C ASP A 704 5.24 -3.11 10.04
N LEU A 705 4.04 -2.59 9.78
CA LEU A 705 3.80 -1.16 9.52
C LEU A 705 3.84 -0.27 10.80
N GLY A 706 4.01 -0.84 12.00
CA GLY A 706 3.67 -0.12 13.23
C GLY A 706 4.54 -0.26 14.49
N SER A 707 5.72 -0.92 14.48
CA SER A 707 6.55 -0.92 15.70
C SER A 707 8.05 -1.05 15.43
N CYS A 708 8.82 -0.04 15.84
CA CYS A 708 10.29 -0.04 15.76
C CYS A 708 10.97 -0.78 16.93
N ASP A 709 10.24 -1.21 17.97
CA ASP A 709 10.85 -1.63 19.25
C ASP A 709 10.48 -3.05 19.74
N GLN A 710 9.74 -3.85 18.96
CA GLN A 710 9.56 -5.28 19.28
C GLN A 710 10.35 -6.18 18.31
N PRO A 711 11.03 -7.23 18.82
CA PRO A 711 11.76 -8.16 17.97
C PRO A 711 10.80 -8.76 16.95
N LYS A 712 11.17 -8.63 15.66
CA LYS A 712 10.50 -9.19 14.47
C LYS A 712 9.66 -10.43 14.83
N LYS A 713 8.35 -10.25 15.06
CA LYS A 713 7.47 -11.36 15.43
C LYS A 713 7.57 -12.41 14.34
N SER A 714 8.11 -13.57 14.68
CA SER A 714 8.20 -14.69 13.77
C SER A 714 6.82 -15.22 13.48
N VAL A 715 6.57 -15.56 12.21
CA VAL A 715 5.40 -16.35 11.80
C VAL A 715 5.24 -17.53 12.75
N ASN A 716 4.01 -17.80 13.20
CA ASN A 716 3.73 -18.86 14.17
C ASN A 716 4.30 -20.20 13.65
N PRO A 717 5.28 -20.81 14.35
CA PRO A 717 5.95 -22.02 13.88
C PRO A 717 4.99 -23.20 13.73
N ASP A 718 3.94 -23.27 14.56
CA ASP A 718 2.99 -24.37 14.56
C ASP A 718 2.20 -24.44 13.23
N ILE A 719 1.75 -23.28 12.72
CA ILE A 719 1.05 -23.20 11.44
C ILE A 719 1.99 -23.47 10.26
N LEU A 720 3.24 -23.03 10.36
CA LEU A 720 4.26 -23.38 9.36
C LEU A 720 4.53 -24.89 9.33
N CYS A 721 4.59 -25.56 10.48
CA CYS A 721 4.71 -27.01 10.56
C CYS A 721 3.54 -27.72 9.86
N LYS A 722 2.29 -27.25 10.04
CA LYS A 722 1.13 -27.79 9.33
C LYS A 722 1.19 -27.55 7.82
N LEU A 723 1.68 -26.39 7.40
CA LEU A 723 1.95 -26.15 5.98
C LEU A 723 3.01 -27.13 5.43
N GLN A 724 4.08 -27.40 6.18
CA GLN A 724 5.09 -28.39 5.79
C GLN A 724 4.50 -29.80 5.64
N GLU A 725 3.64 -30.23 6.57
CA GLU A 725 2.94 -31.54 6.52
C GLU A 725 2.10 -31.65 5.24
N MET A 726 1.31 -30.63 4.91
CA MET A 726 0.45 -30.61 3.71
C MET A 726 1.25 -30.58 2.42
N VAL A 727 2.34 -29.80 2.37
CA VAL A 727 3.25 -29.74 1.21
C VAL A 727 3.96 -31.08 1.01
N LEU A 728 4.36 -31.75 2.08
CA LEU A 728 4.94 -33.09 2.02
C LEU A 728 3.93 -34.11 1.49
N GLU A 729 2.67 -34.07 1.96
CA GLU A 729 1.60 -34.94 1.46
C GLU A 729 1.34 -34.72 -0.03
N LEU A 730 1.28 -33.47 -0.49
CA LEU A 730 1.17 -33.13 -1.91
C LEU A 730 2.35 -33.70 -2.72
N GLY A 731 3.57 -33.59 -2.20
CA GLY A 731 4.76 -34.19 -2.80
C GLY A 731 4.64 -35.71 -2.94
N CYS A 732 4.20 -36.41 -1.89
CA CYS A 732 4.04 -37.87 -1.88
C CYS A 732 2.90 -38.35 -2.79
N ARG A 733 1.74 -37.68 -2.79
CA ARG A 733 0.60 -38.05 -3.66
C ARG A 733 0.95 -37.93 -5.14
N ARG A 734 1.74 -36.92 -5.50
CA ARG A 734 2.22 -36.72 -6.87
C ARG A 734 3.14 -37.84 -7.34
N LYS A 735 3.95 -38.43 -6.45
CA LYS A 735 4.76 -39.63 -6.75
C LYS A 735 3.93 -40.87 -7.10
N LEU A 736 2.69 -40.96 -6.61
CA LEU A 736 1.84 -42.16 -6.75
C LEU A 736 0.92 -42.13 -7.98
N ARG A 737 0.71 -40.96 -8.61
CA ARG A 737 -0.20 -40.80 -9.77
C ARG A 737 0.58 -40.69 -11.08
N SER A 738 0.67 -41.82 -11.80
CA SER A 738 1.32 -42.01 -13.11
C SER A 738 0.57 -41.39 -14.32
N GLY A 739 -0.02 -40.19 -14.17
CA GLY A 739 -0.73 -39.50 -15.26
C GLY A 739 0.12 -38.40 -15.91
N CYS A 740 0.00 -38.20 -17.22
CA CYS A 740 0.71 -37.15 -17.98
C CYS A 740 0.35 -35.74 -17.46
N TRP A 741 1.31 -35.05 -16.84
CA TRP A 741 1.16 -33.69 -16.26
C TRP A 741 2.06 -32.67 -16.96
N ASP A 742 2.18 -32.73 -18.29
CA ASP A 742 3.13 -31.91 -19.07
C ASP A 742 2.85 -30.38 -19.06
N ALA A 743 1.89 -29.87 -18.28
CA ALA A 743 1.53 -28.45 -18.28
C ALA A 743 1.07 -27.84 -16.94
N GLN A 744 1.10 -28.56 -15.81
CA GLN A 744 0.64 -27.98 -14.55
C GLN A 744 1.77 -27.19 -13.88
N ARG A 745 1.56 -25.88 -13.73
CA ARG A 745 2.47 -24.98 -13.01
C ARG A 745 2.57 -25.37 -11.54
N HIS A 746 3.70 -25.08 -10.95
CA HIS A 746 3.93 -25.33 -9.53
C HIS A 746 3.04 -24.43 -8.66
N PHE A 747 2.03 -25.04 -8.03
CA PHE A 747 0.99 -24.36 -7.24
C PHE A 747 1.52 -23.27 -6.29
N LEU A 748 2.66 -23.51 -5.62
CA LEU A 748 3.26 -22.55 -4.69
C LEU A 748 3.66 -21.24 -5.39
N PHE A 749 4.29 -21.33 -6.57
CA PHE A 749 4.72 -20.15 -7.31
C PHE A 749 3.55 -19.48 -7.99
N GLU A 750 2.48 -20.22 -8.33
CA GLU A 750 1.24 -19.65 -8.82
C GLU A 750 0.58 -18.75 -7.78
N ILE A 751 0.41 -19.23 -6.54
CA ILE A 751 -0.13 -18.45 -5.42
C ILE A 751 0.71 -17.17 -5.18
N LEU A 752 2.04 -17.30 -5.15
CA LEU A 752 2.93 -16.16 -4.92
C LEU A 752 2.91 -15.16 -6.10
N GLN A 753 2.76 -15.64 -7.33
CA GLN A 753 2.71 -14.77 -8.51
C GLN A 753 1.36 -14.07 -8.66
N GLU A 754 0.23 -14.74 -8.40
CA GLU A 754 -1.11 -14.13 -8.43
C GLU A 754 -1.17 -12.92 -7.50
N ARG A 755 -0.65 -13.08 -6.28
CA ARG A 755 -0.60 -12.01 -5.28
C ARG A 755 0.20 -10.77 -5.73
N LEU A 756 1.19 -10.96 -6.61
CA LEU A 756 2.00 -9.88 -7.17
C LEU A 756 1.43 -9.29 -8.48
N LYS A 757 0.45 -9.96 -9.11
CA LYS A 757 -0.21 -9.51 -10.35
C LYS A 757 -1.34 -8.52 -10.09
N ASP A 758 -2.04 -8.66 -8.98
CA ASP A 758 -3.23 -7.84 -8.64
C ASP A 758 -2.92 -6.34 -8.44
N ARG A 759 -1.63 -5.96 -8.30
CA ARG A 759 -1.18 -4.56 -8.30
C ARG A 759 -0.11 -4.34 -9.37
N LYS A 760 -0.34 -3.37 -10.26
CA LYS A 760 0.60 -2.99 -11.33
C LYS A 760 1.96 -2.61 -10.72
N ARG A 761 3.05 -2.78 -11.48
CA ARG A 761 4.37 -2.22 -11.13
C ARG A 761 4.30 -0.69 -11.25
N GLY A 762 3.64 -0.01 -10.32
CA GLY A 762 3.64 1.45 -10.31
C GLY A 762 5.01 1.98 -9.91
N SER A 763 5.31 3.18 -10.38
CA SER A 763 6.52 3.93 -10.03
C SER A 763 6.45 4.54 -8.62
N ALA A 764 5.29 4.48 -7.95
CA ALA A 764 5.11 5.04 -6.62
C ALA A 764 5.97 4.29 -5.59
N LEU A 765 6.78 5.04 -4.85
CA LEU A 765 7.69 4.51 -3.82
C LEU A 765 6.98 3.60 -2.80
N GLY A 766 5.73 3.90 -2.43
CA GLY A 766 4.94 3.06 -1.53
C GLY A 766 4.66 1.66 -2.06
N GLU A 767 4.39 1.53 -3.36
CA GLU A 767 4.17 0.22 -4.00
C GLU A 767 5.48 -0.59 -4.11
N GLN A 768 6.60 0.10 -4.38
CA GLN A 768 7.91 -0.52 -4.43
C GLN A 768 8.33 -1.07 -3.07
N LEU A 769 8.13 -0.30 -2.00
CA LEU A 769 8.42 -0.72 -0.62
C LEU A 769 7.54 -1.89 -0.19
N TRP A 770 6.24 -1.82 -0.47
CA TRP A 770 5.31 -2.93 -0.21
C TRP A 770 5.75 -4.19 -0.95
N ARG A 771 6.08 -4.10 -2.24
CA ARG A 771 6.53 -5.24 -3.05
C ARG A 771 7.83 -5.83 -2.51
N GLN A 772 8.77 -4.99 -2.09
CA GLN A 772 10.02 -5.46 -1.48
C GLN A 772 9.76 -6.20 -0.16
N GLN A 773 8.92 -5.65 0.72
CA GLN A 773 8.53 -6.31 1.96
C GLN A 773 7.85 -7.65 1.69
N GLU A 774 6.97 -7.69 0.70
CA GLU A 774 6.26 -8.89 0.31
C GLU A 774 7.19 -10.00 -0.18
N LEU A 775 8.16 -9.65 -1.02
CA LEU A 775 9.17 -10.60 -1.51
C LEU A 775 10.07 -11.13 -0.38
N LEU A 776 10.37 -10.32 0.64
CA LEU A 776 11.08 -10.80 1.84
C LEU A 776 10.26 -11.82 2.63
N LEU A 777 8.95 -11.64 2.72
CA LEU A 777 8.04 -12.60 3.35
C LEU A 777 7.91 -13.87 2.50
N HIS A 778 7.76 -13.76 1.18
CA HIS A 778 7.78 -14.89 0.25
C HIS A 778 9.04 -15.74 0.47
N ARG A 779 10.22 -15.11 0.51
CA ARG A 779 11.49 -15.79 0.80
C ARG A 779 11.45 -16.54 2.14
N ARG A 780 10.92 -15.90 3.20
CA ARG A 780 10.85 -16.50 4.54
C ARG A 780 9.97 -17.76 4.54
N ILE A 781 8.83 -17.72 3.85
CA ILE A 781 7.94 -18.87 3.70
C ILE A 781 8.65 -19.98 2.90
N LEU A 782 9.26 -19.66 1.75
CA LEU A 782 9.97 -20.64 0.93
C LEU A 782 11.06 -21.38 1.70
N VAL A 783 11.89 -20.67 2.46
CA VAL A 783 12.97 -21.27 3.27
C VAL A 783 12.43 -22.11 4.43
N SER A 784 11.23 -21.78 4.93
CA SER A 784 10.58 -22.55 5.99
C SER A 784 9.98 -23.87 5.48
N LEU A 785 9.73 -24.03 4.18
CA LEU A 785 9.22 -25.29 3.62
C LEU A 785 10.34 -26.33 3.49
N PRO A 786 10.03 -27.61 3.21
CA PRO A 786 11.04 -28.60 2.90
C PRO A 786 11.79 -28.22 1.61
N ALA A 787 13.12 -28.38 1.58
CA ALA A 787 13.96 -27.97 0.45
C ALA A 787 13.58 -28.62 -0.89
N SER A 788 13.05 -29.86 -0.86
CA SER A 788 12.56 -30.55 -2.05
C SER A 788 11.29 -29.92 -2.64
N ALA A 789 10.57 -29.07 -1.91
CA ALA A 789 9.36 -28.41 -2.38
C ALA A 789 9.60 -27.30 -3.40
N LEU A 790 10.86 -26.87 -3.60
CA LEU A 790 11.21 -25.90 -4.63
C LEU A 790 11.33 -26.53 -6.03
N ILE A 791 11.55 -27.84 -6.09
CA ILE A 791 11.89 -28.57 -7.31
C ILE A 791 10.79 -29.54 -7.62
N PHE A 792 10.29 -29.49 -8.84
CA PHE A 792 9.24 -30.35 -9.31
C PHE A 792 9.86 -31.60 -9.96
N THR A 793 9.28 -32.78 -9.73
CA THR A 793 9.73 -34.02 -10.37
C THR A 793 8.74 -34.40 -11.47
N CYS A 794 9.22 -34.42 -12.72
CA CYS A 794 8.43 -34.74 -13.91
C CYS A 794 8.79 -36.14 -14.44
N GLN A 795 7.80 -36.98 -14.72
CA GLN A 795 8.02 -38.21 -15.50
C GLN A 795 7.98 -37.89 -17.00
N LYS A 796 9.14 -37.85 -17.65
CA LYS A 796 9.24 -37.78 -19.12
C LYS A 796 9.46 -39.20 -19.66
N GLY A 797 8.37 -39.84 -20.07
CA GLY A 797 8.39 -41.24 -20.49
C GLY A 797 8.60 -42.19 -19.30
N LYS A 798 9.64 -43.03 -19.32
CA LYS A 798 10.00 -43.91 -18.20
C LYS A 798 10.96 -43.27 -17.19
N LYS A 799 11.58 -42.14 -17.52
CA LYS A 799 12.59 -41.47 -16.69
C LYS A 799 11.99 -40.33 -15.87
N THR A 800 12.35 -40.26 -14.60
CA THR A 800 12.04 -39.13 -13.71
C THR A 800 13.11 -38.05 -13.88
N THR A 801 12.69 -36.87 -14.33
CA THR A 801 13.53 -35.68 -14.56
C THR A 801 13.17 -34.58 -13.57
N LEU A 802 14.14 -33.74 -13.22
CA LEU A 802 13.94 -32.60 -12.32
C LEU A 802 13.55 -31.36 -13.15
N ASP A 803 12.50 -30.67 -12.73
CA ASP A 803 12.02 -29.44 -13.34
C ASP A 803 12.07 -28.27 -12.32
N CYS A 804 12.79 -27.22 -12.71
CA CYS A 804 13.02 -26.01 -11.93
C CYS A 804 12.52 -24.74 -12.64
N GLU A 805 11.78 -24.85 -13.75
CA GLU A 805 11.44 -23.70 -14.61
C GLU A 805 10.62 -22.63 -13.87
N ASP A 806 9.67 -23.01 -13.03
CA ASP A 806 8.84 -22.06 -12.29
C ASP A 806 9.62 -21.31 -11.20
N PHE A 807 10.57 -21.99 -10.54
CA PHE A 807 11.50 -21.34 -9.61
C PHE A 807 12.41 -20.35 -10.35
N PHE A 808 12.96 -20.75 -11.50
CA PHE A 808 13.79 -19.86 -12.33
C PHE A 808 13.01 -18.64 -12.81
N ARG A 809 11.76 -18.83 -13.25
CA ARG A 809 10.87 -17.71 -13.62
C ARG A 809 10.64 -16.77 -12.44
N PHE A 810 10.38 -17.31 -11.26
CA PHE A 810 10.19 -16.51 -10.05
C PHE A 810 11.45 -15.75 -9.63
N VAL A 811 12.63 -16.37 -9.73
CA VAL A 811 13.92 -15.71 -9.44
C VAL A 811 14.18 -14.56 -10.42
N ASN A 812 14.08 -14.82 -11.72
CA ASN A 812 14.39 -13.85 -12.77
C ASN A 812 13.38 -12.70 -12.85
N LEU A 813 12.12 -12.90 -12.47
CA LEU A 813 11.11 -11.83 -12.51
C LEU A 813 11.05 -11.01 -11.23
N GLU A 814 11.20 -11.65 -10.06
CA GLU A 814 10.84 -11.05 -8.77
C GLU A 814 11.98 -11.11 -7.75
N LEU A 815 12.53 -12.28 -7.40
CA LEU A 815 13.52 -12.37 -6.30
C LEU A 815 14.84 -11.64 -6.62
N LYS A 816 15.22 -11.54 -7.90
CA LYS A 816 16.43 -10.79 -8.31
C LYS A 816 16.40 -9.33 -7.84
N ASN A 817 15.21 -8.77 -7.65
CA ASN A 817 15.01 -7.38 -7.22
C ASN A 817 15.25 -7.15 -5.72
N VAL A 818 15.41 -8.22 -4.94
CA VAL A 818 15.71 -8.18 -3.49
C VAL A 818 17.08 -8.82 -3.18
N CYS A 819 17.92 -9.01 -4.20
CA CYS A 819 19.27 -9.55 -4.06
C CYS A 819 20.19 -8.64 -3.23
N SER A 820 21.01 -9.26 -2.39
CA SER A 820 22.19 -8.61 -1.82
C SER A 820 23.21 -8.37 -2.92
N ARG A 821 23.86 -7.20 -2.94
CA ARG A 821 24.84 -6.82 -3.98
C ARG A 821 24.33 -6.85 -5.44
N GLY A 822 23.01 -6.85 -5.65
CA GLY A 822 22.40 -6.73 -6.98
C GLY A 822 22.46 -7.95 -7.91
N TYR A 823 23.36 -8.91 -7.69
CA TYR A 823 23.49 -10.12 -8.53
C TYR A 823 23.42 -11.44 -7.74
N ALA A 824 23.38 -11.39 -6.40
CA ALA A 824 23.39 -12.59 -5.55
C ALA A 824 22.15 -12.68 -4.66
N LEU A 825 21.50 -13.85 -4.70
CA LEU A 825 20.48 -14.21 -3.73
C LEU A 825 21.10 -14.37 -2.32
N SER A 826 20.27 -14.20 -1.28
CA SER A 826 20.71 -14.46 0.09
C SER A 826 21.14 -15.91 0.29
N TYR A 827 22.04 -16.15 1.25
CA TYR A 827 22.54 -17.49 1.57
C TYR A 827 21.42 -18.51 1.82
N ASP A 828 20.39 -18.12 2.59
CA ASP A 828 19.34 -19.06 3.03
C ASP A 828 18.61 -19.72 1.85
N ILE A 829 18.15 -18.93 0.87
CA ILE A 829 17.46 -19.46 -0.31
C ILE A 829 18.42 -20.23 -1.24
N THR A 830 19.66 -19.78 -1.35
CA THR A 830 20.69 -20.43 -2.18
C THR A 830 20.99 -21.83 -1.65
N ALA A 831 21.30 -21.93 -0.35
CA ALA A 831 21.52 -23.22 0.31
C ALA A 831 20.26 -24.10 0.25
N HIS A 832 19.08 -23.51 0.38
CA HIS A 832 17.82 -24.25 0.28
C HIS A 832 17.62 -24.88 -1.11
N PHE A 833 17.90 -24.15 -2.20
CA PHE A 833 17.83 -24.68 -3.55
C PHE A 833 18.78 -25.87 -3.76
N PHE A 834 20.07 -25.74 -3.45
CA PHE A 834 21.02 -26.85 -3.65
C PHE A 834 20.71 -28.05 -2.76
N ARG A 835 20.32 -27.83 -1.50
CA ARG A 835 19.90 -28.93 -0.60
C ARG A 835 18.64 -29.62 -1.14
N GLY A 836 17.73 -28.86 -1.75
CA GLY A 836 16.54 -29.34 -2.43
C GLY A 836 16.88 -30.18 -3.64
N LEU A 837 17.83 -29.71 -4.46
CA LEU A 837 18.31 -30.39 -5.67
C LEU A 837 18.85 -31.78 -5.35
N LEU A 838 19.69 -31.88 -4.32
CA LEU A 838 20.24 -33.16 -3.87
C LEU A 838 19.19 -34.10 -3.28
N ASN A 839 18.12 -33.57 -2.69
CA ASN A 839 17.04 -34.38 -2.14
C ASN A 839 16.06 -34.85 -3.22
N ALA A 840 15.73 -33.98 -4.18
CA ALA A 840 14.86 -34.32 -5.30
C ALA A 840 15.52 -35.31 -6.27
N SER A 841 16.85 -35.26 -6.42
CA SER A 841 17.60 -36.21 -7.25
C SER A 841 17.56 -37.65 -6.75
N LEU A 842 17.08 -37.91 -5.53
CA LEU A 842 16.83 -39.28 -5.04
C LEU A 842 15.70 -39.97 -5.81
N ASP A 843 14.78 -39.20 -6.38
CA ASP A 843 13.67 -39.74 -7.17
C ASP A 843 14.07 -40.03 -8.63
N CYS A 844 15.28 -39.65 -9.04
CA CYS A 844 15.85 -39.93 -10.36
C CYS A 844 16.51 -41.33 -10.41
N GLU A 845 16.42 -42.01 -11.55
CA GLU A 845 17.14 -43.29 -11.77
C GLU A 845 18.66 -43.09 -11.65
N GLU A 846 19.18 -42.00 -12.23
CA GLU A 846 20.57 -41.58 -12.13
C GLU A 846 20.65 -40.19 -11.45
N SER A 847 20.96 -40.18 -10.16
CA SER A 847 20.94 -38.96 -9.34
C SER A 847 22.01 -37.94 -9.76
N ALA A 848 23.18 -38.39 -10.20
CA ALA A 848 24.26 -37.52 -10.67
C ALA A 848 23.91 -36.84 -12.00
N GLU A 849 23.30 -37.56 -12.95
CA GLU A 849 22.84 -36.99 -14.22
C GLU A 849 21.77 -35.92 -13.99
N GLY A 850 20.78 -36.19 -13.14
CA GLY A 850 19.71 -35.22 -12.83
C GLY A 850 20.24 -33.92 -12.21
N VAL A 851 21.28 -33.98 -11.37
CA VAL A 851 21.94 -32.79 -10.81
C VAL A 851 22.73 -32.04 -11.88
N ASN A 852 23.48 -32.75 -12.72
CA ASN A 852 24.26 -32.15 -13.81
C ASN A 852 23.35 -31.43 -14.82
N ASP A 853 22.23 -32.04 -15.19
CA ASP A 853 21.26 -31.46 -16.12
C ASP A 853 20.69 -30.13 -15.59
N VAL A 854 20.27 -30.10 -14.32
CA VAL A 854 19.73 -28.86 -13.72
C VAL A 854 20.79 -27.78 -13.64
N LEU A 855 22.03 -28.13 -13.26
CA LEU A 855 23.13 -27.16 -13.19
C LEU A 855 23.51 -26.62 -14.58
N ALA A 856 23.48 -27.46 -15.62
CA ALA A 856 23.66 -27.02 -17.00
C ALA A 856 22.54 -26.07 -17.45
N VAL A 857 21.28 -26.35 -17.08
CA VAL A 857 20.15 -25.44 -17.36
C VAL A 857 20.28 -24.12 -16.59
N CYS A 858 20.75 -24.13 -15.34
CA CYS A 858 21.01 -22.92 -14.57
C CYS A 858 21.96 -21.94 -15.28
N GLN A 859 22.96 -22.46 -16.02
CA GLN A 859 23.92 -21.61 -16.75
C GLN A 859 23.26 -20.74 -17.82
N THR A 860 22.16 -21.20 -18.43
CA THR A 860 21.48 -20.51 -19.52
C THR A 860 20.21 -19.79 -19.06
N LYS A 861 19.42 -20.41 -18.19
CA LYS A 861 18.10 -19.91 -17.78
C LYS A 861 18.10 -19.11 -16.49
N CYS A 862 18.93 -19.44 -15.50
CA CYS A 862 18.91 -18.79 -14.18
C CYS A 862 20.32 -18.61 -13.57
N PRO A 863 21.18 -17.80 -14.21
CA PRO A 863 22.58 -17.61 -13.79
C PRO A 863 22.72 -17.02 -12.37
N THR A 864 21.74 -16.27 -11.88
CA THR A 864 21.73 -15.66 -10.54
C THR A 864 21.94 -16.69 -9.41
N VAL A 865 21.44 -17.92 -9.58
CA VAL A 865 21.62 -19.00 -8.59
C VAL A 865 23.10 -19.41 -8.52
N LEU A 866 23.78 -19.53 -9.66
CA LEU A 866 25.20 -19.87 -9.71
C LEU A 866 26.08 -18.72 -9.21
N PHE A 867 25.71 -17.45 -9.46
CA PHE A 867 26.39 -16.30 -8.87
C PHE A 867 26.29 -16.29 -7.34
N SER A 868 25.09 -16.57 -6.82
CA SER A 868 24.90 -16.70 -5.38
C SER A 868 25.68 -17.88 -4.80
N ALA A 869 25.78 -19.00 -5.54
CA ALA A 869 26.60 -20.14 -5.13
C ALA A 869 28.09 -19.77 -5.05
N ALA A 870 28.62 -19.04 -6.03
CA ALA A 870 30.01 -18.59 -6.03
C ALA A 870 30.32 -17.64 -4.86
N LEU A 871 29.42 -16.69 -4.56
CA LEU A 871 29.58 -15.78 -3.42
C LEU A 871 29.58 -16.53 -2.08
N TRP A 872 28.69 -17.51 -1.92
CA TRP A 872 28.49 -18.22 -0.66
C TRP A 872 29.23 -19.57 -0.57
N TRP A 873 30.06 -19.90 -1.56
CA TRP A 873 30.67 -21.22 -1.70
C TRP A 873 31.41 -21.73 -0.45
N PRO A 874 32.20 -20.91 0.29
CA PRO A 874 32.88 -21.38 1.49
C PRO A 874 31.94 -21.91 2.59
N ARG A 875 30.70 -21.40 2.65
CA ARG A 875 29.67 -21.88 3.59
C ARG A 875 28.87 -23.04 3.00
N LEU A 876 28.68 -23.04 1.68
CA LEU A 876 27.84 -24.00 0.96
C LEU A 876 28.54 -25.35 0.77
N GLU A 877 29.82 -25.34 0.41
CA GLU A 877 30.63 -26.54 0.13
C GLU A 877 30.50 -27.61 1.23
N PRO A 878 30.79 -27.35 2.52
CA PRO A 878 30.73 -28.40 3.54
C PRO A 878 29.33 -28.99 3.71
N VAL A 879 28.28 -28.19 3.48
CA VAL A 879 26.88 -28.63 3.57
C VAL A 879 26.54 -29.59 2.43
N LEU A 880 26.92 -29.25 1.20
CA LEU A 880 26.64 -30.11 0.03
C LEU A 880 27.46 -31.39 0.06
N CYS A 881 28.74 -31.30 0.42
CA CYS A 881 29.62 -32.46 0.49
C CYS A 881 29.17 -33.45 1.55
N SER A 882 28.78 -32.96 2.73
CA SER A 882 28.26 -33.81 3.80
C SER A 882 26.89 -34.41 3.45
N GLN A 883 26.00 -33.67 2.79
CA GLN A 883 24.72 -34.20 2.31
C GLN A 883 24.91 -35.27 1.23
N TRP A 884 25.74 -35.02 0.23
CA TRP A 884 26.01 -35.99 -0.84
C TRP A 884 26.61 -37.29 -0.30
N LYS A 885 27.60 -37.20 0.60
CA LYS A 885 28.17 -38.37 1.27
C LYS A 885 27.13 -39.17 2.05
N ARG A 886 26.19 -38.50 2.75
CA ARG A 886 25.11 -39.17 3.50
C ARG A 886 24.09 -39.86 2.60
N LEU A 887 23.78 -39.29 1.44
CA LEU A 887 22.75 -39.81 0.54
C LEU A 887 23.26 -40.91 -0.39
N PHE A 888 24.46 -40.74 -0.96
CA PHE A 888 24.94 -41.59 -2.05
C PHE A 888 26.24 -42.35 -1.75
N GLY A 889 27.06 -41.92 -0.78
CA GLY A 889 28.36 -42.54 -0.48
C GLY A 889 29.38 -42.52 -1.64
N ALA A 890 29.09 -41.75 -2.70
CA ALA A 890 29.81 -41.69 -3.98
C ALA A 890 30.60 -40.38 -4.12
N PRO A 891 31.52 -40.26 -5.10
CA PRO A 891 32.08 -38.96 -5.50
C PRO A 891 30.96 -38.01 -5.94
N LEU A 892 31.20 -36.69 -5.82
CA LEU A 892 30.23 -35.67 -6.20
C LEU A 892 29.88 -35.75 -7.68
N ALA A 893 28.69 -35.24 -8.03
CA ALA A 893 28.31 -35.01 -9.41
C ALA A 893 29.33 -34.08 -10.10
N GLU A 894 29.56 -34.33 -11.38
CA GLU A 894 30.61 -33.68 -12.17
C GLU A 894 30.54 -32.15 -12.13
N GLU A 895 29.35 -31.56 -12.30
CA GLU A 895 29.18 -30.11 -12.28
C GLU A 895 29.41 -29.50 -10.88
N LEU A 896 29.12 -30.24 -9.79
CA LEU A 896 29.41 -29.79 -8.43
C LEU A 896 30.91 -29.87 -8.12
N GLU A 897 31.60 -30.88 -8.64
CA GLU A 897 33.05 -31.00 -8.51
C GLU A 897 33.76 -29.87 -9.29
N ARG A 898 33.28 -29.51 -10.49
CA ARG A 898 33.78 -28.34 -11.23
C ARG A 898 33.65 -27.03 -10.43
N LEU A 899 32.53 -26.82 -9.74
CA LEU A 899 32.36 -25.64 -8.85
C LEU A 899 33.40 -25.63 -7.72
N ARG A 900 33.71 -26.80 -7.14
CA ARG A 900 34.80 -26.91 -6.14
C ARG A 900 36.16 -26.62 -6.76
N GLU A 901 36.44 -27.16 -7.94
CA GLU A 901 37.71 -26.96 -8.65
C GLU A 901 37.95 -25.48 -8.98
N TRP A 902 36.92 -24.70 -9.34
CA TRP A 902 37.09 -23.26 -9.56
C TRP A 902 37.43 -22.50 -8.29
N GLN A 903 36.83 -22.86 -7.14
CA GLN A 903 37.20 -22.25 -5.86
C GLN A 903 38.63 -22.62 -5.45
N SER A 904 39.02 -23.90 -5.56
CA SER A 904 40.38 -24.34 -5.22
C SER A 904 41.43 -23.73 -6.14
N SER A 905 41.09 -23.57 -7.42
CA SER A 905 41.93 -22.88 -8.41
C SER A 905 42.05 -21.39 -8.14
N ALA A 906 40.97 -20.71 -7.75
CA ALA A 906 41.00 -19.29 -7.42
C ALA A 906 41.83 -19.03 -6.15
N THR A 907 41.65 -19.86 -5.12
CA THR A 907 42.40 -19.75 -3.87
C THR A 907 43.88 -20.10 -4.03
N SER A 908 44.22 -21.14 -4.81
CA SER A 908 45.61 -21.46 -5.16
C SER A 908 46.25 -20.38 -6.04
N PHE A 909 45.52 -19.84 -7.02
CA PHE A 909 45.98 -18.71 -7.83
C PHE A 909 46.36 -17.49 -6.98
N LEU A 910 45.52 -17.11 -6.00
CA LEU A 910 45.78 -15.97 -5.11
C LEU A 910 46.88 -16.23 -4.07
N SER A 911 47.03 -17.46 -3.59
CA SER A 911 47.97 -17.82 -2.51
C SER A 911 49.35 -18.27 -3.00
N SER A 912 49.42 -19.09 -4.06
CA SER A 912 50.65 -19.72 -4.58
C SER A 912 50.99 -19.31 -6.02
N GLY A 913 50.11 -18.60 -6.72
CA GLY A 913 50.39 -18.08 -8.07
C GLY A 913 50.34 -19.13 -9.19
N VAL A 914 49.67 -20.27 -8.96
CA VAL A 914 49.43 -21.33 -9.95
C VAL A 914 48.54 -20.82 -11.08
N VAL A 915 48.76 -21.24 -12.34
CA VAL A 915 47.95 -20.83 -13.51
C VAL A 915 46.47 -21.12 -13.30
N PHE A 916 45.62 -20.11 -13.50
CA PHE A 916 44.17 -20.24 -13.33
C PHE A 916 43.54 -20.92 -14.57
N PRO A 917 42.81 -22.05 -14.40
CA PRO A 917 42.17 -22.74 -15.51
C PRO A 917 40.95 -21.95 -16.02
N VAL A 918 40.97 -21.60 -17.31
CA VAL A 918 39.85 -20.94 -17.98
C VAL A 918 38.96 -22.00 -18.65
N SER A 919 37.81 -22.28 -18.05
CA SER A 919 36.80 -23.22 -18.57
C SER A 919 35.60 -22.47 -19.17
N ASP A 920 34.88 -23.13 -20.07
CA ASP A 920 33.60 -22.67 -20.63
C ASP A 920 32.46 -23.09 -19.67
N PRO A 921 31.60 -22.19 -19.14
CA PRO A 921 31.51 -20.74 -19.41
C PRO A 921 32.51 -19.86 -18.62
N PRO A 922 33.12 -18.85 -19.27
CA PRO A 922 34.14 -17.99 -18.64
C PRO A 922 33.60 -17.08 -17.54
N TRP A 923 32.29 -16.84 -17.47
CA TRP A 923 31.70 -15.99 -16.44
C TRP A 923 31.64 -16.68 -15.06
N ILE A 924 31.57 -18.02 -15.00
CA ILE A 924 31.50 -18.76 -13.72
C ILE A 924 32.84 -18.66 -13.01
N SER A 925 33.92 -18.98 -13.72
CA SER A 925 35.28 -18.89 -13.21
C SER A 925 35.64 -17.45 -12.81
N ALA A 926 35.15 -16.45 -13.54
CA ALA A 926 35.26 -15.03 -13.14
C ALA A 926 34.52 -14.74 -11.82
N ALA A 927 33.31 -15.26 -11.62
CA ALA A 927 32.55 -15.04 -10.40
C ALA A 927 33.27 -15.60 -9.16
N PHE A 928 33.83 -16.81 -9.25
CA PHE A 928 34.62 -17.42 -8.16
C PHE A 928 35.91 -16.63 -7.88
N LEU A 929 36.64 -16.20 -8.92
CA LEU A 929 37.83 -15.38 -8.77
C LEU A 929 37.50 -14.03 -8.11
N HIS A 930 36.42 -13.38 -8.53
CA HIS A 930 35.96 -12.11 -7.96
C HIS A 930 35.56 -12.26 -6.48
N CYS A 931 34.76 -13.28 -6.14
CA CYS A 931 34.32 -13.49 -4.76
C CYS A 931 35.48 -13.86 -3.83
N THR A 932 36.46 -14.64 -4.31
CA THR A 932 37.65 -14.99 -3.51
C THR A 932 38.56 -13.79 -3.28
N VAL A 933 38.77 -12.92 -4.29
CA VAL A 933 39.52 -11.67 -4.13
C VAL A 933 38.90 -10.80 -3.05
N GLN A 934 37.58 -10.63 -3.05
CA GLN A 934 36.89 -9.82 -2.03
C GLN A 934 36.95 -10.40 -0.62
N GLN A 935 36.98 -11.73 -0.48
CA GLN A 935 37.03 -12.39 0.83
C GLN A 935 38.45 -12.45 1.42
N GLN A 936 39.51 -12.44 0.59
CA GLN A 936 40.88 -12.73 1.01
C GLN A 936 41.84 -11.53 1.03
N SER A 937 41.45 -10.34 0.58
CA SER A 937 42.40 -9.23 0.37
C SER A 937 42.68 -8.35 1.59
N PRO A 938 43.94 -8.33 2.08
CA PRO A 938 44.62 -7.12 2.51
C PRO A 938 45.21 -6.39 1.28
N ARG A 939 44.83 -5.11 1.13
CA ARG A 939 45.12 -4.17 0.03
C ARG A 939 46.51 -4.38 -0.63
N GLY A 940 46.55 -4.51 -1.97
CA GLY A 940 47.76 -4.35 -2.80
C GLY A 940 48.31 -5.59 -3.52
N ARG A 941 47.77 -6.81 -3.30
CA ARG A 941 48.20 -8.03 -4.03
C ARG A 941 47.47 -8.25 -5.38
N GLU A 942 46.41 -7.51 -5.61
CA GLU A 942 45.44 -7.66 -6.70
C GLU A 942 46.02 -7.31 -8.08
N ARG A 943 46.80 -6.22 -8.18
CA ARG A 943 47.49 -5.81 -9.40
C ARG A 943 48.49 -6.85 -9.93
N ASN A 944 49.16 -7.56 -9.01
CA ASN A 944 50.10 -8.63 -9.37
C ASN A 944 49.38 -9.89 -9.86
N ALA A 945 48.18 -10.17 -9.35
CA ALA A 945 47.32 -11.24 -9.84
C ALA A 945 46.85 -10.96 -11.28
N LEU A 946 46.34 -9.77 -11.59
CA LEU A 946 45.91 -9.42 -12.96
C LEU A 946 47.04 -9.50 -13.99
N LYS A 947 48.27 -9.09 -13.62
CA LYS A 947 49.46 -9.23 -14.47
C LYS A 947 49.84 -10.69 -14.71
N ARG A 948 49.78 -11.54 -13.68
CA ARG A 948 50.07 -12.99 -13.78
C ARG A 948 49.06 -13.75 -14.62
N LEU A 949 47.79 -13.33 -14.63
CA LEU A 949 46.75 -13.95 -15.47
C LEU A 949 47.15 -13.99 -16.97
N GLY A 950 48.07 -13.13 -17.44
CA GLY A 950 48.54 -13.16 -18.84
C GLY A 950 50.02 -13.38 -19.08
N ALA A 951 50.82 -13.76 -18.07
CA ALA A 951 52.27 -13.73 -18.22
C ALA A 951 52.89 -14.97 -18.90
N ASP A 952 52.24 -16.14 -18.93
CA ASP A 952 52.85 -17.35 -19.47
C ASP A 952 51.84 -18.22 -20.24
N THR A 953 52.02 -18.38 -21.55
CA THR A 953 51.65 -19.61 -22.31
C THR A 953 52.09 -19.48 -23.77
N GLU A 954 52.69 -20.53 -24.34
CA GLU A 954 53.26 -20.53 -25.69
C GLU A 954 52.23 -20.73 -26.84
N GLN A 955 52.23 -19.73 -27.74
CA GLN A 955 51.93 -19.61 -29.17
C GLN A 955 51.01 -20.53 -30.03
N ALA A 956 50.32 -21.59 -29.61
CA ALA A 956 49.48 -22.36 -30.58
C ALA A 956 48.04 -22.72 -30.14
N ARG A 957 47.77 -22.98 -28.85
CA ARG A 957 46.38 -23.05 -28.31
C ARG A 957 45.76 -21.65 -28.09
N GLN A 958 46.50 -20.62 -28.47
CA GLN A 958 46.38 -19.23 -28.05
C GLN A 958 45.09 -18.52 -28.43
N ARG A 959 44.49 -18.75 -29.61
CA ARG A 959 43.39 -17.88 -30.07
C ARG A 959 42.08 -18.12 -29.32
N ILE A 960 41.74 -19.38 -29.06
CA ILE A 960 40.50 -19.76 -28.34
C ILE A 960 40.65 -19.43 -26.85
N LEU A 961 41.77 -19.82 -26.23
CA LEU A 961 42.05 -19.47 -24.84
C LEU A 961 42.16 -17.95 -24.62
N ASN A 962 42.78 -17.20 -25.53
CA ASN A 962 42.80 -15.73 -25.43
C ASN A 962 41.39 -15.15 -25.51
N SER A 963 40.50 -15.70 -26.35
CA SER A 963 39.11 -15.20 -26.44
C SER A 963 38.30 -15.47 -25.17
N LEU A 964 38.46 -16.65 -24.55
CA LEU A 964 37.81 -17.01 -23.28
C LEU A 964 38.39 -16.22 -22.10
N PHE A 965 39.71 -15.99 -22.12
CA PHE A 965 40.41 -15.18 -21.13
C PHE A 965 39.95 -13.72 -21.15
N LEU A 966 39.76 -13.15 -22.34
CA LEU A 966 39.27 -11.78 -22.47
C LEU A 966 37.81 -11.67 -22.03
N GLN A 967 36.99 -12.71 -22.26
CA GLN A 967 35.63 -12.80 -21.72
C GLN A 967 35.60 -12.93 -20.19
N LEU A 968 36.58 -13.61 -19.58
CA LEU A 968 36.77 -13.67 -18.13
C LEU A 968 37.01 -12.26 -17.56
N LEU A 969 37.92 -11.48 -18.15
CA LEU A 969 38.19 -10.10 -17.72
C LEU A 969 36.96 -9.17 -17.85
N VAL A 970 36.20 -9.28 -18.95
CA VAL A 970 34.94 -8.52 -19.11
C VAL A 970 33.90 -8.93 -18.06
N SER A 971 33.85 -10.21 -17.70
CA SER A 971 32.95 -10.70 -16.64
C SER A 971 33.38 -10.18 -15.25
N LEU A 972 34.69 -10.11 -14.98
CA LEU A 972 35.23 -9.49 -13.74
C LEU A 972 34.90 -8.00 -13.66
N LEU A 973 35.02 -7.29 -14.78
CA LEU A 973 34.62 -5.88 -14.87
C LEU A 973 33.14 -5.73 -14.49
N PHE A 974 32.27 -6.57 -15.05
CA PHE A 974 30.84 -6.53 -14.72
C PHE A 974 30.55 -6.68 -13.22
N PHE A 975 31.12 -7.68 -12.55
CA PHE A 975 30.89 -7.84 -11.10
C PHE A 975 31.42 -6.65 -10.29
N SER A 976 32.59 -6.12 -10.66
CA SER A 976 33.16 -4.94 -10.00
C SER A 976 32.27 -3.70 -10.13
N LEU A 977 31.59 -3.52 -11.28
CA LEU A 977 30.66 -2.42 -11.52
C LEU A 977 29.37 -2.57 -10.71
N VAL A 978 28.83 -3.78 -10.61
CA VAL A 978 27.61 -4.00 -9.80
C VAL A 978 27.90 -3.81 -8.32
N ASP A 979 29.09 -4.17 -7.85
CA ASP A 979 29.50 -3.89 -6.47
C ASP A 979 29.80 -2.40 -6.22
N LEU A 980 30.31 -1.67 -7.21
CA LEU A 980 30.44 -0.22 -7.14
C LEU A 980 29.07 0.45 -6.91
N ILE A 981 28.04 -0.02 -7.62
CA ILE A 981 26.65 0.44 -7.45
C ILE A 981 26.12 0.03 -6.06
N SER A 982 26.36 -1.22 -5.66
CA SER A 982 25.94 -1.73 -4.35
C SER A 982 26.55 -0.94 -3.20
N ALA A 983 27.83 -0.56 -3.30
CA ALA A 983 28.52 0.29 -2.33
C ALA A 983 27.92 1.70 -2.23
N LYS A 984 27.34 2.23 -3.33
CA LYS A 984 26.59 3.50 -3.34
C LYS A 984 25.18 3.38 -2.74
N ILE A 985 24.50 2.26 -2.96
CA ILE A 985 23.12 2.03 -2.47
C ILE A 985 23.10 1.63 -0.99
N ALA A 986 24.01 0.75 -0.57
CA ALA A 986 24.03 0.12 0.76
C ALA A 986 25.46 0.06 1.33
N PRO A 987 26.02 1.19 1.82
CA PRO A 987 27.41 1.26 2.31
C PRO A 987 27.69 0.37 3.54
N LYS A 988 26.64 -0.13 4.21
CA LYS A 988 26.73 -1.00 5.40
C LYS A 988 27.11 -2.45 5.09
N GLU A 989 27.09 -2.89 3.82
CA GLU A 989 27.39 -4.28 3.41
C GLU A 989 28.90 -4.58 3.19
N GLY A 990 29.78 -3.67 3.63
CA GLY A 990 31.20 -3.97 3.89
C GLY A 990 32.18 -3.76 2.74
N VAL A 991 31.73 -3.30 1.56
CA VAL A 991 32.64 -2.96 0.44
C VAL A 991 32.72 -1.44 0.30
N GLY A 992 33.92 -0.89 0.43
CA GLY A 992 34.15 0.56 0.27
C GLY A 992 34.10 0.97 -1.20
N PHE A 993 33.31 2.00 -1.51
CA PHE A 993 33.14 2.52 -2.88
C PHE A 993 34.49 2.78 -3.59
N GLN A 994 35.46 3.36 -2.87
CA GLN A 994 36.78 3.67 -3.41
C GLN A 994 37.58 2.41 -3.81
N ALA A 995 37.47 1.34 -3.02
CA ALA A 995 38.18 0.09 -3.31
C ALA A 995 37.59 -0.62 -4.55
N SER A 996 36.27 -0.64 -4.68
CA SER A 996 35.60 -1.14 -5.89
C SER A 996 35.94 -0.32 -7.12
N LEU A 997 36.04 1.01 -6.97
CA LEU A 997 36.42 1.91 -8.07
C LEU A 997 37.85 1.62 -8.52
N GLU A 998 38.82 1.58 -7.61
CA GLU A 998 40.22 1.27 -7.93
C GLU A 998 40.36 -0.09 -8.64
N TRP A 999 39.68 -1.12 -8.15
CA TRP A 999 39.68 -2.44 -8.77
C TRP A 999 39.08 -2.43 -10.18
N SER A 1000 37.96 -1.72 -10.39
CA SER A 1000 37.35 -1.60 -11.71
C SER A 1000 38.23 -0.85 -12.72
N LEU A 1001 38.97 0.17 -12.27
CA LEU A 1001 39.92 0.91 -13.10
C LEU A 1001 41.14 0.04 -13.49
N GLU A 1002 41.66 -0.78 -12.56
CA GLU A 1002 42.76 -1.71 -12.86
C GLU A 1002 42.37 -2.78 -13.88
N ILE A 1003 41.14 -3.31 -13.81
CA ILE A 1003 40.63 -4.28 -14.79
C ILE A 1003 40.47 -3.62 -16.16
N LEU A 1004 39.94 -2.39 -16.21
CA LEU A 1004 39.79 -1.64 -17.46
C LEU A 1004 41.13 -1.36 -18.14
N GLN A 1005 42.14 -0.92 -17.39
CA GLN A 1005 43.49 -0.70 -17.93
C GLN A 1005 44.06 -1.98 -18.57
N CYS A 1006 43.88 -3.14 -17.91
CA CYS A 1006 44.31 -4.43 -18.45
C CYS A 1006 43.54 -4.83 -19.73
N LEU A 1007 42.25 -4.50 -19.83
CA LEU A 1007 41.43 -4.73 -21.02
C LEU A 1007 41.86 -3.82 -22.19
N GLU A 1008 42.22 -2.57 -21.92
CA GLU A 1008 42.71 -1.60 -22.90
C GLU A 1008 44.09 -1.98 -23.46
N GLU A 1009 45.05 -2.33 -22.58
CA GLU A 1009 46.38 -2.81 -22.97
C GLU A 1009 46.31 -4.02 -23.91
N ARG A 1010 45.30 -4.89 -23.72
CA ARG A 1010 45.09 -6.12 -24.50
C ARG A 1010 44.11 -5.95 -25.65
N GLY A 1011 43.39 -4.84 -25.66
CA GLY A 1011 42.69 -4.36 -26.84
C GLY A 1011 41.37 -5.03 -27.17
N MET A 1012 40.55 -5.31 -26.17
CA MET A 1012 39.22 -5.89 -26.35
C MET A 1012 38.08 -4.91 -26.17
N SER A 1013 37.04 -5.12 -26.98
CA SER A 1013 35.80 -4.37 -26.90
C SER A 1013 34.97 -4.79 -25.68
N TRP A 1014 34.95 -3.94 -24.68
CA TRP A 1014 34.08 -4.01 -23.50
C TRP A 1014 32.78 -3.17 -23.58
N PRO A 1015 32.61 -2.15 -24.46
CA PRO A 1015 31.37 -1.36 -24.53
C PRO A 1015 30.10 -2.18 -24.80
N LEU A 1016 30.26 -3.37 -25.40
CA LEU A 1016 29.18 -4.35 -25.60
C LEU A 1016 28.52 -4.80 -24.28
N LEU A 1017 29.16 -4.57 -23.12
CA LEU A 1017 28.61 -4.79 -21.78
C LEU A 1017 27.46 -3.83 -21.42
N PHE A 1018 27.27 -2.72 -22.15
CA PHE A 1018 26.28 -1.69 -21.83
C PHE A 1018 25.12 -1.50 -22.83
N HIS A 1019 25.17 -2.05 -24.06
CA HIS A 1019 24.06 -2.01 -25.03
C HIS A 1019 22.70 -2.56 -24.52
N SER A 1020 21.57 -2.05 -24.97
CA SER A 1020 20.25 -2.61 -24.65
C SER A 1020 20.03 -4.01 -25.25
N ALA A 1021 19.07 -4.77 -24.72
CA ALA A 1021 18.91 -6.21 -24.99
C ALA A 1021 18.40 -6.58 -26.40
N GLU A 1022 18.02 -5.61 -27.23
CA GLU A 1022 17.29 -5.86 -28.48
C GLU A 1022 18.17 -6.03 -29.73
N GLU A 1023 19.45 -5.60 -29.72
CA GLU A 1023 20.22 -5.47 -30.99
C GLU A 1023 21.53 -6.29 -31.14
N ASP A 1024 22.04 -7.07 -30.17
CA ASP A 1024 23.31 -7.82 -30.41
C ASP A 1024 23.55 -9.08 -29.52
N PRO A 1025 24.55 -9.95 -29.81
CA PRO A 1025 24.44 -11.40 -29.79
C PRO A 1025 24.50 -11.99 -28.36
N ARG A 1026 24.01 -13.23 -28.24
CA ARG A 1026 23.90 -14.11 -27.05
C ARG A 1026 25.03 -14.11 -25.98
N LYS A 1027 26.17 -13.43 -26.18
CA LYS A 1027 27.41 -13.54 -25.38
C LYS A 1027 27.36 -12.92 -23.97
N TYR A 1028 26.77 -11.74 -23.78
CA TYR A 1028 26.72 -11.05 -22.46
C TYR A 1028 25.32 -10.93 -21.86
N HIS A 1029 24.30 -11.42 -22.56
CA HIS A 1029 22.92 -11.40 -22.10
C HIS A 1029 22.74 -12.08 -20.73
N VAL A 1030 23.45 -13.19 -20.50
CA VAL A 1030 23.41 -13.98 -19.26
C VAL A 1030 23.82 -13.15 -18.03
N LEU A 1031 24.82 -12.27 -18.17
CA LEU A 1031 25.27 -11.40 -17.07
C LEU A 1031 24.21 -10.35 -16.72
N ARG A 1032 23.63 -9.70 -17.73
CA ARG A 1032 22.60 -8.67 -17.51
C ARG A 1032 21.29 -9.23 -17.01
N SER A 1033 20.85 -10.37 -17.54
CA SER A 1033 19.59 -10.99 -17.12
C SER A 1033 19.62 -11.38 -15.64
N ALA A 1034 20.81 -11.58 -15.06
CA ALA A 1034 20.99 -11.97 -13.67
C ALA A 1034 20.92 -10.82 -12.66
N VAL A 1035 21.11 -9.58 -13.12
CA VAL A 1035 21.19 -8.39 -12.26
C VAL A 1035 19.80 -7.84 -11.97
N SER A 1036 19.64 -7.28 -10.79
CA SER A 1036 18.40 -6.63 -10.38
C SER A 1036 18.03 -5.47 -11.29
N ASP A 1037 16.74 -5.21 -11.46
CA ASP A 1037 16.27 -4.13 -12.33
C ASP A 1037 16.76 -2.76 -11.82
N ARG A 1038 16.89 -2.60 -10.50
CA ARG A 1038 17.46 -1.40 -9.87
C ARG A 1038 18.93 -1.19 -10.20
N HIS A 1039 19.75 -2.23 -10.15
CA HIS A 1039 21.18 -2.14 -10.48
C HIS A 1039 21.39 -1.96 -11.99
N SER A 1040 20.53 -2.58 -12.81
CA SER A 1040 20.54 -2.39 -14.26
C SER A 1040 20.23 -0.94 -14.65
N ARG A 1041 19.26 -0.30 -13.98
CA ARG A 1041 18.96 1.13 -14.15
C ARG A 1041 20.11 2.03 -13.71
N LEU A 1042 20.84 1.67 -12.65
CA LEU A 1042 21.95 2.49 -12.12
C LEU A 1042 23.30 2.23 -12.79
N LEU A 1043 23.35 1.37 -13.81
CA LEU A 1043 24.55 1.09 -14.59
C LEU A 1043 25.21 2.33 -15.24
N PRO A 1044 24.46 3.35 -15.72
CA PRO A 1044 25.05 4.60 -16.19
C PRO A 1044 25.90 5.33 -15.14
N VAL A 1045 25.51 5.28 -13.86
CA VAL A 1045 26.25 5.92 -12.77
C VAL A 1045 27.63 5.26 -12.59
N ALA A 1046 27.69 3.93 -12.70
CA ALA A 1046 28.94 3.19 -12.65
C ALA A 1046 29.83 3.51 -13.86
N PHE A 1047 29.26 3.53 -15.08
CA PHE A 1047 30.00 3.87 -16.30
C PHE A 1047 30.68 5.23 -16.21
N TYR A 1048 29.93 6.28 -15.82
CA TYR A 1048 30.48 7.63 -15.70
C TYR A 1048 31.40 7.82 -14.49
N SER A 1049 31.38 6.92 -13.51
CA SER A 1049 32.39 6.91 -12.44
C SER A 1049 33.79 6.49 -12.95
N LEU A 1050 33.86 5.79 -14.09
CA LEU A 1050 35.10 5.30 -14.72
C LEU A 1050 35.74 6.31 -15.67
N THR A 1051 35.16 7.51 -15.81
CA THR A 1051 35.66 8.58 -16.70
C THR A 1051 37.19 8.83 -16.61
N PRO A 1052 37.86 8.71 -15.43
CA PRO A 1052 39.32 8.88 -15.34
C PRO A 1052 40.15 7.95 -16.24
N CYS A 1053 39.63 6.80 -16.64
CA CYS A 1053 40.31 5.83 -17.51
C CYS A 1053 40.06 6.06 -19.01
N PHE A 1054 39.13 6.92 -19.40
CA PHE A 1054 38.80 7.09 -20.82
C PHE A 1054 39.85 7.96 -21.53
N HIS A 1055 40.78 7.30 -22.23
CA HIS A 1055 41.84 7.94 -23.00
C HIS A 1055 41.51 8.06 -24.50
N ARG A 1056 42.22 8.95 -25.20
CA ARG A 1056 42.01 9.26 -26.63
C ARG A 1056 42.11 8.03 -27.54
N GLU A 1057 42.93 7.05 -27.19
CA GLU A 1057 43.13 5.81 -27.95
C GLU A 1057 41.87 4.93 -27.96
N LEU A 1058 41.10 4.91 -26.86
CA LEU A 1058 39.84 4.17 -26.75
C LEU A 1058 38.78 4.73 -27.72
N LEU A 1059 38.64 6.05 -27.78
CA LEU A 1059 37.69 6.76 -28.64
C LEU A 1059 37.93 6.51 -30.13
N THR A 1060 39.19 6.31 -30.52
CA THR A 1060 39.57 6.02 -31.91
C THR A 1060 39.42 4.54 -32.28
N ARG A 1061 39.53 3.65 -31.29
CA ARG A 1061 39.55 2.19 -31.48
C ARG A 1061 38.15 1.58 -31.49
N GLU A 1062 37.27 2.03 -30.60
CA GLU A 1062 35.95 1.44 -30.38
C GLU A 1062 34.86 2.28 -31.06
N GLN A 1063 34.33 1.78 -32.18
CA GLN A 1063 33.33 2.50 -32.99
C GLN A 1063 31.97 2.64 -32.29
N THR A 1064 31.61 1.68 -31.43
CA THR A 1064 30.33 1.64 -30.69
C THR A 1064 30.35 2.44 -29.38
N PHE A 1065 31.52 2.92 -28.95
CA PHE A 1065 31.67 3.60 -27.66
C PHE A 1065 30.82 4.89 -27.57
N LEU A 1066 30.83 5.71 -28.63
CA LEU A 1066 30.08 6.98 -28.64
C LEU A 1066 28.56 6.75 -28.53
N TYR A 1067 28.04 5.74 -29.23
CA TYR A 1067 26.63 5.36 -29.15
C TYR A 1067 26.24 4.92 -27.74
N VAL A 1068 27.01 4.02 -27.14
CA VAL A 1068 26.80 3.52 -25.77
C VAL A 1068 26.87 4.64 -24.74
N ALA A 1069 27.85 5.54 -24.85
CA ALA A 1069 28.00 6.65 -23.91
C ALA A 1069 26.78 7.60 -23.99
N LEU A 1070 26.30 7.91 -25.19
CA LEU A 1070 25.10 8.74 -25.38
C LEU A 1070 23.83 8.07 -24.85
N ASP A 1071 23.61 6.79 -25.13
CA ASP A 1071 22.46 6.04 -24.60
C ASP A 1071 22.45 6.02 -23.05
N LEU A 1072 23.59 5.70 -22.43
CA LEU A 1072 23.73 5.73 -20.97
C LEU A 1072 23.54 7.14 -20.39
N TYR A 1073 23.94 8.20 -21.10
CA TYR A 1073 23.71 9.58 -20.66
C TYR A 1073 22.23 9.94 -20.68
N ILE A 1074 21.52 9.57 -21.75
CA ILE A 1074 20.06 9.75 -21.86
C ILE A 1074 19.35 9.00 -20.73
N GLN A 1075 19.74 7.76 -20.46
CA GLN A 1075 19.20 6.98 -19.34
C GLN A 1075 19.49 7.64 -17.98
N LEU A 1076 20.70 8.18 -17.78
CA LEU A 1076 21.08 8.91 -16.57
C LEU A 1076 20.21 10.17 -16.37
N LEU A 1077 19.97 10.93 -17.44
CA LEU A 1077 19.11 12.11 -17.40
C LEU A 1077 17.65 11.73 -17.11
N ARG A 1078 17.12 10.69 -17.75
CA ARG A 1078 15.76 10.19 -17.49
C ARG A 1078 15.56 9.78 -16.03
N LEU A 1079 16.53 9.08 -15.43
CA LEU A 1079 16.49 8.72 -14.01
C LEU A 1079 16.42 9.94 -13.09
N PHE A 1080 17.12 11.02 -13.47
CA PHE A 1080 17.10 12.27 -12.71
C PHE A 1080 15.79 13.05 -12.88
N VAL A 1081 15.28 13.13 -14.12
CA VAL A 1081 14.01 13.80 -14.45
C VAL A 1081 12.81 13.09 -13.81
N ASP A 1082 12.82 11.75 -13.80
CA ASP A 1082 11.76 10.94 -13.19
C ASP A 1082 11.82 10.94 -11.65
N GLY A 1083 12.90 11.45 -11.05
CA GLY A 1083 13.08 11.54 -9.59
C GLY A 1083 13.15 10.21 -8.85
N ASN A 1084 13.27 9.09 -9.57
CA ASN A 1084 13.23 7.74 -9.01
C ASN A 1084 14.64 7.16 -8.78
N ASP A 1085 14.83 6.47 -7.65
CA ASP A 1085 15.96 5.57 -7.35
C ASP A 1085 17.39 6.16 -7.17
N LEU A 1086 17.58 7.48 -7.06
CA LEU A 1086 18.91 8.01 -6.70
C LEU A 1086 19.34 7.59 -5.28
N PRO A 1087 20.54 7.00 -5.09
CA PRO A 1087 21.05 6.70 -3.76
C PRO A 1087 21.29 8.01 -3.01
N GLN A 1088 20.45 8.29 -2.02
CA GLN A 1088 20.74 9.34 -1.05
C GLN A 1088 21.73 8.81 -0.03
N PRO A 1089 22.75 9.61 0.36
CA PRO A 1089 23.63 9.22 1.45
C PRO A 1089 22.81 9.13 2.74
N ASP A 1090 22.74 7.94 3.33
CA ASP A 1090 22.25 7.69 4.68
C ASP A 1090 23.02 8.59 5.67
N ARG A 1091 22.44 9.71 6.09
CA ARG A 1091 22.99 10.57 7.17
C ARG A 1091 22.70 9.98 8.56
N ALA A 1092 22.91 8.68 8.73
CA ALA A 1092 22.81 7.99 10.01
C ALA A 1092 24.14 7.26 10.30
N GLY A 1093 25.17 8.06 10.58
CA GLY A 1093 26.49 7.57 10.98
C GLY A 1093 27.51 8.70 10.95
N GLN A 1094 27.91 9.19 12.13
CA GLN A 1094 28.98 10.18 12.27
C GLN A 1094 30.33 9.51 11.97
N SER A 1095 31.00 9.97 10.92
CA SER A 1095 32.46 9.98 10.81
C SER A 1095 32.88 11.26 10.07
N PRO A 1096 33.83 12.06 10.59
CA PRO A 1096 34.22 13.31 9.99
C PRO A 1096 35.34 13.08 8.97
N ASP A 1097 34.99 12.82 7.71
CA ASP A 1097 35.91 13.02 6.58
C ASP A 1097 35.15 13.69 5.42
N PRO A 1098 35.44 14.97 5.10
CA PRO A 1098 34.65 15.78 4.17
C PRO A 1098 35.10 15.67 2.70
N ALA A 1099 35.71 14.57 2.26
CA ALA A 1099 36.19 14.43 0.89
C ALA A 1099 35.73 13.12 0.24
N GLY A 1100 34.83 13.19 -0.74
CA GLY A 1100 34.64 12.10 -1.72
C GLY A 1100 33.25 11.46 -1.86
N HIS A 1101 32.18 12.06 -1.33
CA HIS A 1101 30.82 11.60 -1.64
C HIS A 1101 30.17 12.52 -2.67
N GLY A 1102 30.49 12.29 -3.94
CA GLY A 1102 29.98 13.10 -5.05
C GLY A 1102 28.46 13.06 -5.16
N ASP A 1103 27.87 14.25 -5.24
CA ASP A 1103 26.46 14.52 -5.52
C ASP A 1103 26.06 13.86 -6.86
N PRO A 1104 24.89 13.23 -7.02
CA PRO A 1104 24.38 12.78 -8.32
C PRO A 1104 24.49 13.84 -9.44
N LEU A 1105 24.35 15.12 -9.07
CA LEU A 1105 24.55 16.25 -9.99
C LEU A 1105 26.00 16.38 -10.47
N GLU A 1106 26.99 16.02 -9.65
CA GLU A 1106 28.40 16.01 -10.05
C GLU A 1106 28.65 14.97 -11.15
N VAL A 1107 28.06 13.77 -11.04
CA VAL A 1107 28.21 12.70 -12.04
C VAL A 1107 27.64 13.10 -13.40
N ILE A 1108 26.47 13.75 -13.41
CA ILE A 1108 25.86 14.29 -14.63
C ILE A 1108 26.75 15.39 -15.23
N SER A 1109 27.28 16.29 -14.39
CA SER A 1109 28.17 17.35 -14.85
C SER A 1109 29.48 16.82 -15.45
N THR A 1110 30.04 15.74 -14.87
CA THR A 1110 31.24 15.08 -15.38
C THR A 1110 30.97 14.34 -16.68
N ALA A 1111 29.82 13.67 -16.78
CA ALA A 1111 29.38 12.98 -17.99
C ALA A 1111 29.23 13.96 -19.17
N ARG A 1112 28.52 15.08 -18.94
CA ARG A 1112 28.32 16.14 -19.93
C ARG A 1112 29.64 16.73 -20.42
N ARG A 1113 30.55 17.08 -19.48
CA ARG A 1113 31.88 17.61 -19.81
C ARG A 1113 32.72 16.62 -20.62
N PHE A 1114 32.67 15.34 -20.27
CA PHE A 1114 33.37 14.29 -21.00
C PHE A 1114 32.85 14.14 -22.42
N LEU A 1115 31.52 14.04 -22.61
CA LEU A 1115 30.92 13.87 -23.93
C LEU A 1115 31.21 15.05 -24.87
N LEU A 1116 31.08 16.29 -24.39
CA LEU A 1116 31.41 17.49 -25.17
C LEU A 1116 32.88 17.51 -25.60
N GLY A 1117 33.79 16.96 -24.79
CA GLY A 1117 35.21 16.83 -25.12
C GLY A 1117 35.55 15.64 -26.02
N ALA A 1118 34.75 14.56 -25.99
CA ALA A 1118 34.97 13.32 -26.72
C ALA A 1118 34.42 13.35 -28.16
N ILE A 1119 33.25 13.98 -28.39
CA ILE A 1119 32.58 14.06 -29.70
C ILE A 1119 33.52 14.58 -30.82
N PRO A 1120 34.31 15.65 -30.63
CA PRO A 1120 35.21 16.16 -31.66
C PRO A 1120 36.38 15.21 -31.99
N GLN A 1121 36.65 14.21 -31.14
CA GLN A 1121 37.79 13.30 -31.25
C GLN A 1121 37.41 11.94 -31.86
N CYS A 1122 36.11 11.67 -32.05
CA CYS A 1122 35.62 10.41 -32.59
C CYS A 1122 35.71 10.37 -34.13
N PRO A 1123 35.99 9.20 -34.73
CA PRO A 1123 36.02 9.04 -36.19
C PRO A 1123 34.61 9.13 -36.79
N ALA A 1124 34.50 9.58 -38.04
CA ALA A 1124 33.23 9.74 -38.76
C ALA A 1124 32.36 8.46 -38.81
N GLN A 1125 32.98 7.28 -38.69
CA GLN A 1125 32.28 5.99 -38.67
C GLN A 1125 31.45 5.77 -37.40
N SER A 1126 31.81 6.38 -36.26
CA SER A 1126 31.09 6.26 -34.99
C SER A 1126 29.74 6.98 -34.98
N PHE A 1127 29.50 7.89 -35.93
CA PHE A 1127 28.27 8.68 -36.03
C PHE A 1127 27.13 8.00 -36.80
N ARG A 1128 27.39 6.86 -37.46
CA ARG A 1128 26.41 6.18 -38.35
C ARG A 1128 25.13 5.72 -37.64
N ASN A 1129 25.21 5.37 -36.35
CA ASN A 1129 24.09 4.77 -35.60
C ASN A 1129 23.44 5.73 -34.59
N ILE A 1130 23.80 7.02 -34.57
CA ILE A 1130 23.38 7.97 -33.52
C ILE A 1130 22.00 8.60 -33.80
N GLN A 1131 21.51 8.49 -35.04
CA GLN A 1131 20.26 9.12 -35.50
C GLN A 1131 19.02 8.85 -34.62
N PRO A 1132 18.80 7.63 -34.07
CA PRO A 1132 17.66 7.36 -33.18
C PRO A 1132 17.76 8.02 -31.80
N LEU A 1133 18.98 8.35 -31.35
CA LEU A 1133 19.25 8.96 -30.04
C LEU A 1133 19.30 10.49 -30.10
N LEU A 1134 19.42 11.07 -31.29
CA LEU A 1134 19.50 12.51 -31.52
C LEU A 1134 18.23 13.23 -31.05
N ASP A 1135 17.04 12.72 -31.39
CA ASP A 1135 15.75 13.32 -30.99
C ASP A 1135 15.61 13.35 -29.45
N ALA A 1136 15.95 12.25 -28.77
CA ALA A 1136 15.92 12.17 -27.32
C ALA A 1136 16.98 13.06 -26.64
N CYS A 1137 18.14 13.26 -27.28
CA CYS A 1137 19.17 14.20 -26.82
C CYS A 1137 18.76 15.65 -27.03
N GLU A 1138 18.10 16.02 -28.13
CA GLU A 1138 17.60 17.38 -28.36
C GLU A 1138 16.53 17.78 -27.34
N GLU A 1139 15.67 16.84 -26.95
CA GLU A 1139 14.65 17.05 -25.92
C GLU A 1139 15.25 17.21 -24.50
N LEU A 1140 16.26 16.41 -24.15
CA LEU A 1140 16.80 16.34 -22.79
C LEU A 1140 18.05 17.23 -22.55
N ASP A 1141 18.91 17.41 -23.54
CA ASP A 1141 20.09 18.30 -23.50
C ASP A 1141 20.37 18.94 -24.89
N PRO A 1142 19.76 20.11 -25.19
CA PRO A 1142 19.84 20.73 -26.51
C PRO A 1142 21.24 21.18 -26.93
N GLU A 1143 22.15 21.47 -25.98
CA GLU A 1143 23.54 21.85 -26.29
C GLU A 1143 24.34 20.65 -26.82
N LEU A 1144 24.11 19.46 -26.25
CA LEU A 1144 24.73 18.23 -26.71
C LEU A 1144 24.15 17.79 -28.07
N GLY A 1145 22.83 17.91 -28.25
CA GLY A 1145 22.15 17.65 -29.53
C GLY A 1145 22.72 18.52 -30.68
N ALA A 1146 22.87 19.83 -30.46
CA ALA A 1146 23.47 20.73 -31.44
C ALA A 1146 24.92 20.37 -31.79
N THR A 1147 25.71 19.92 -30.81
CA THR A 1147 27.09 19.49 -31.02
C THR A 1147 27.14 18.21 -31.84
N LEU A 1148 26.27 17.23 -31.58
CA LEU A 1148 26.18 15.99 -32.36
C LEU A 1148 25.75 16.25 -33.81
N LEU A 1149 24.77 17.12 -34.04
CA LEU A 1149 24.35 17.54 -35.39
C LEU A 1149 25.48 18.17 -36.20
N ARG A 1150 26.34 18.97 -35.55
CA ARG A 1150 27.48 19.62 -36.20
C ARG A 1150 28.51 18.62 -36.72
N PHE A 1151 28.77 17.54 -35.99
CA PHE A 1151 29.80 16.55 -36.34
C PHE A 1151 29.25 15.31 -37.07
N SER A 1152 27.93 15.10 -37.10
CA SER A 1152 27.30 14.01 -37.85
C SER A 1152 27.08 14.33 -39.34
N ARG A 1153 27.11 15.61 -39.73
CA ARG A 1153 26.98 16.02 -41.15
C ARG A 1153 28.28 15.76 -41.91
N PRO A 1154 28.24 15.03 -43.06
CA PRO A 1154 29.45 14.79 -43.86
C PRO A 1154 29.97 16.11 -44.47
N ALA A 1155 31.30 16.24 -44.53
CA ALA A 1155 32.05 17.42 -45.00
C ALA A 1155 31.85 17.79 -46.49
N GLY A 1156 30.83 17.27 -47.16
CA GLY A 1156 30.52 17.54 -48.58
C GLY A 1156 29.51 18.67 -48.81
N ALA A 1157 29.05 19.37 -47.77
CA ALA A 1157 28.05 20.45 -47.89
C ALA A 1157 28.51 21.74 -47.22
N MET A 1158 29.82 22.01 -47.24
CA MET A 1158 30.42 23.23 -46.66
C MET A 1158 31.04 24.16 -47.73
N GLU A 1159 30.56 24.07 -48.96
CA GLU A 1159 30.75 25.10 -50.00
C GLU A 1159 29.37 25.60 -50.41
N LEU A 1160 28.77 26.52 -49.64
CA LEU A 1160 27.76 27.48 -50.13
C LEU A 1160 27.26 28.50 -49.09
N ASP A 1161 27.65 28.44 -47.82
CA ASP A 1161 27.17 29.42 -46.82
C ASP A 1161 28.22 30.48 -46.37
N ASP A 1162 29.39 30.51 -47.01
CA ASP A 1162 30.33 31.64 -46.88
C ASP A 1162 29.99 32.73 -47.91
N GLU A 1163 28.80 33.29 -47.85
CA GLU A 1163 28.50 34.63 -48.38
C GLU A 1163 27.16 35.12 -47.83
N LEU A 1164 27.19 35.68 -46.62
CA LEU A 1164 26.41 36.86 -46.21
C LEU A 1164 26.81 37.25 -44.78
N ALA A 1165 27.94 37.93 -44.69
CA ALA A 1165 28.32 38.73 -43.54
C ALA A 1165 27.43 39.99 -43.44
N LEU A 1166 27.23 40.44 -42.19
CA LEU A 1166 26.92 41.80 -41.70
C LEU A 1166 25.60 41.91 -40.91
N PHE A 1167 25.65 41.62 -39.60
CA PHE A 1167 25.49 42.58 -38.50
C PHE A 1167 25.74 41.91 -37.13
#